data_AF-A0A671MKB5-F1
#
_entry.id   AF-A0A671MKB5-F1
#
_cell.length_a   1.000
_cell.length_b   1.000
_cell.length_c   1.000
_cell.angle_alpha   90.00
_cell.angle_beta   90.00
_cell.angle_gamma   90.00
#
_symmetry.space_group_name_H-M   'P 1'
#
loop_
_entity.id
_entity.type
_entity.pdbx_description
1 polymer ?
#
loop_
_entity_poly.entity_id
_entity_poly.type
_entity_poly.pdbx_seq_one_letter_code
_entity_poly.pdbx_strand_id
1 'polypeptide(L)'
;RSLCGCGAVMDEVGSPSRRRGGPTGLSAVQSDTIEGLTELEDLERVYAQLCAEENRIECANELCFCAFLRPNLQLIEGDAVQLSGMINFTCSLAENVSSKVRQLDLTKKRLYQAIQRADDILDLKFCTDGVQTALRNQDYEQAAAHIHRYLSLDQSVIELSKQGGEGSAVEASLALLQEAERNLKALVTTRLEEAVATGDLPQVERFFKILPLLGLHEQGLARFAQYLCSQVGACVYVRLKPWTHQVRADASLFNLPISIMFKQRSTSLLETYYGPGRLHTLLAHLQKECDKQAQKIVDKFIQQRDYNNKFQVIQSSMMRGMTTEKIEPRYLDPVLCEVTLMNSRAELYFRFLRRRIVADFEVADAMADETVIQEHQQSLEQLLKNCQLSRTMQELIGYYIPMEEYYMRESVNKAVAMDTAEVGQLSSSMVDDVFYIVKKCISRALTSNSSDCVCAMINHATSVLETDFREVLVCKLRAGYPFSALQDLQRGVSSAVSLMQSSLQHGKITNLTQTLGIESQEQAKSAYLVALNNVEVCSENISTLKKNLESDCAKLFSQGVGSDHAKAKIDSCLSDLVNTSSRFKDLLQEGLQELNNTSIRPQVKPWISSFLSVSHNIEEEEFSEYEANDPWVQQLVVQLEQLMAEFKVGLSPVIYDTLTSLMTSLIAIELEKTVFKCTFSRLGGLQFDKELRALVAYLSSVTSWTIRDKFARLTQMATILNLERVSEILDYWGPNSGPLTWRLTPAEVRQVLALRVDFRSEDIKRLRL
;
A
#
# COMPACT_ATOMS: atom_id res chain seq x y z
N ARG A 1 29.61 84.02 54.11
CA ARG A 1 29.04 85.35 53.78
C ARG A 1 27.52 85.17 53.69
N SER A 2 26.75 85.87 54.55
CA SER A 2 25.41 86.46 54.29
C SER A 2 24.33 85.64 53.55
N LEU A 3 23.06 85.52 53.92
CA LEU A 3 22.14 86.42 54.65
C LEU A 3 20.79 85.69 54.87
N CYS A 4 20.12 86.10 55.95
CA CYS A 4 18.67 86.24 56.16
C CYS A 4 17.70 85.06 55.98
N GLY A 5 17.12 84.66 57.11
CA GLY A 5 15.82 83.99 57.22
C GLY A 5 14.78 84.90 57.88
N CYS A 6 13.53 84.73 57.46
CA CYS A 6 12.22 85.08 58.05
C CYS A 6 11.21 84.52 57.02
N GLY A 7 10.14 83.80 57.33
CA GLY A 7 9.22 83.87 58.46
C GLY A 7 7.83 84.24 57.92
N ALA A 8 6.82 83.38 58.18
CA ALA A 8 5.37 83.53 57.89
C ALA A 8 4.92 83.20 56.44
N VAL A 9 3.77 82.60 56.11
CA VAL A 9 2.41 82.59 56.69
C VAL A 9 1.64 81.32 56.26
N MET A 10 0.92 80.67 57.18
CA MET A 10 -0.34 79.94 56.94
C MET A 10 -1.17 80.00 58.24
N ASP A 11 -2.33 80.63 58.16
CA ASP A 11 -3.48 80.72 59.08
C ASP A 11 -4.61 81.30 58.17
N GLU A 12 -5.91 81.04 58.24
CA GLU A 12 -6.89 80.61 59.26
C GLU A 12 -8.17 80.21 58.44
N VAL A 13 -9.06 79.33 58.88
CA VAL A 13 -10.20 79.59 59.79
C VAL A 13 -11.02 80.85 59.42
N GLY A 14 -12.35 80.72 59.30
CA GLY A 14 -13.24 81.89 59.51
C GLY A 14 -14.29 82.23 58.45
N SER A 15 -15.30 81.38 58.33
CA SER A 15 -16.72 81.74 58.16
C SER A 15 -17.19 82.95 59.02
N PRO A 16 -18.44 83.46 58.85
CA PRO A 16 -19.17 83.78 57.62
C PRO A 16 -19.88 85.16 57.71
N SER A 17 -19.90 85.95 56.63
CA SER A 17 -20.76 87.15 56.56
C SER A 17 -21.79 87.01 55.45
N ARG A 18 -23.00 86.59 55.87
CA ARG A 18 -24.28 86.78 55.21
C ARG A 18 -24.37 88.18 54.58
N ARG A 19 -24.45 88.29 53.26
CA ARG A 19 -25.20 89.36 52.59
C ARG A 19 -25.87 88.81 51.33
N ARG A 20 -27.02 88.16 51.53
CA ARG A 20 -28.13 88.19 50.56
C ARG A 20 -28.64 89.62 50.53
N GLY A 21 -28.43 90.30 49.41
CA GLY A 21 -29.01 91.60 49.12
C GLY A 21 -29.37 91.64 47.64
N GLY A 22 -30.67 91.75 47.37
CA GLY A 22 -31.25 92.06 46.06
C GLY A 22 -31.98 90.88 45.40
N PRO A 23 -33.08 91.13 44.70
CA PRO A 23 -34.23 91.94 45.11
C PRO A 23 -35.54 91.17 44.86
N THR A 24 -36.33 90.95 45.90
CA THR A 24 -37.77 90.73 45.77
C THR A 24 -38.44 92.09 45.62
N GLY A 25 -39.25 92.28 44.59
CA GLY A 25 -40.10 93.47 44.48
C GLY A 25 -40.34 93.99 43.07
N LEU A 26 -40.43 93.12 42.07
CA LEU A 26 -41.35 93.35 40.96
C LEU A 26 -42.70 92.83 41.44
N SER A 27 -43.64 93.71 41.77
CA SER A 27 -45.05 93.34 41.69
C SER A 27 -45.56 94.02 40.41
N ALA A 28 -45.60 93.29 39.28
CA ALA A 28 -46.54 92.21 39.02
C ALA A 28 -47.96 92.74 39.22
N VAL A 29 -48.70 92.82 38.13
CA VAL A 29 -50.13 93.14 38.16
C VAL A 29 -50.77 92.10 39.10
N GLN A 30 -51.22 92.57 40.26
CA GLN A 30 -51.86 91.73 41.26
C GLN A 30 -53.19 91.21 40.68
N SER A 31 -53.54 89.97 41.03
CA SER A 31 -54.72 89.25 40.51
C SER A 31 -56.00 90.09 40.59
N ASP A 32 -56.09 90.99 41.57
CA ASP A 32 -57.24 91.85 41.84
C ASP A 32 -57.60 92.81 40.69
N THR A 33 -56.67 93.06 39.76
CA THR A 33 -56.90 93.94 38.60
C THR A 33 -57.60 93.24 37.42
N ILE A 34 -57.57 91.90 37.36
CA ILE A 34 -58.09 91.13 36.21
C ILE A 34 -59.58 90.85 36.37
N GLU A 35 -60.05 90.67 37.60
CA GLU A 35 -61.45 90.29 37.81
C GLU A 35 -62.45 91.42 37.48
N GLY A 36 -61.98 92.66 37.31
CA GLY A 36 -62.85 93.85 37.12
C GLY A 36 -63.00 94.40 35.69
N LEU A 37 -62.39 93.80 34.66
CA LEU A 37 -62.34 94.39 33.31
C LEU A 37 -63.34 93.71 32.34
N THR A 38 -64.18 94.50 31.68
CA THR A 38 -65.26 94.00 30.81
C THR A 38 -65.14 94.39 29.34
N GLU A 39 -64.22 95.29 29.01
CA GLU A 39 -64.01 95.70 27.63
C GLU A 39 -62.86 94.91 27.00
N LEU A 40 -63.01 94.68 25.69
CA LEU A 40 -62.18 93.75 24.95
C LEU A 40 -60.72 94.25 24.77
N GLU A 41 -60.53 95.57 24.70
CA GLU A 41 -59.21 96.17 24.45
C GLU A 41 -58.26 95.97 25.64
N ASP A 42 -58.79 95.95 26.86
CA ASP A 42 -57.97 95.72 28.05
C ASP A 42 -57.40 94.30 28.08
N LEU A 43 -58.14 93.33 27.53
CA LEU A 43 -57.72 91.93 27.40
C LEU A 43 -56.54 91.78 26.41
N GLU A 44 -56.55 92.50 25.29
CA GLU A 44 -55.45 92.49 24.33
C GLU A 44 -54.17 93.09 24.93
N ARG A 45 -54.30 94.15 25.73
CA ARG A 45 -53.15 94.78 26.37
C ARG A 45 -52.49 93.86 27.41
N VAL A 46 -53.27 93.08 28.15
CA VAL A 46 -52.73 92.11 29.14
C VAL A 46 -52.07 90.93 28.44
N TYR A 47 -52.67 90.41 27.35
CA TYR A 47 -52.05 89.33 26.57
C TYR A 47 -50.69 89.73 25.98
N ALA A 48 -50.57 90.97 25.48
CA ALA A 48 -49.32 91.49 24.94
C ALA A 48 -48.19 91.63 25.99
N GLN A 49 -48.53 91.90 27.26
CA GLN A 49 -47.53 91.97 28.33
C GLN A 49 -46.99 90.58 28.72
N LEU A 50 -47.84 89.55 28.75
CA LEU A 50 -47.45 88.18 29.11
C LEU A 50 -46.52 87.54 28.06
N CYS A 51 -46.78 87.72 26.76
CA CYS A 51 -45.91 87.20 25.71
C CYS A 51 -44.49 87.81 25.71
N ALA A 52 -44.31 89.02 26.23
CA ALA A 52 -42.99 89.67 26.30
C ALA A 52 -42.18 89.22 27.54
N GLU A 53 -42.85 88.92 28.64
CA GLU A 53 -42.22 88.30 29.81
C GLU A 53 -41.70 86.90 29.50
N GLU A 54 -42.44 86.11 28.72
CA GLU A 54 -42.03 84.77 28.26
C GLU A 54 -40.71 84.81 27.46
N ASN A 55 -40.60 85.73 26.49
CA ASN A 55 -39.38 85.95 25.71
C ASN A 55 -38.17 86.40 26.56
N ARG A 56 -38.39 87.13 27.66
CA ARG A 56 -37.30 87.54 28.57
C ARG A 56 -36.80 86.39 29.44
N ILE A 57 -37.68 85.46 29.81
CA ILE A 57 -37.34 84.30 30.63
C ILE A 57 -36.58 83.24 29.82
N GLU A 58 -36.93 83.03 28.54
CA GLU A 58 -36.15 82.15 27.64
C GLU A 58 -34.71 82.66 27.43
N CYS A 59 -34.54 83.94 27.10
CA CYS A 59 -33.21 84.55 26.96
C CYS A 59 -32.40 84.53 28.26
N ALA A 60 -33.03 84.73 29.42
CA ALA A 60 -32.35 84.70 30.70
C ALA A 60 -31.89 83.28 31.08
N ASN A 61 -32.66 82.24 30.74
CA ASN A 61 -32.26 80.85 31.00
C ASN A 61 -31.08 80.39 30.12
N GLU A 62 -31.05 80.76 28.84
CA GLU A 62 -29.91 80.47 27.96
C GLU A 62 -28.62 81.22 28.41
N LEU A 63 -28.75 82.49 28.81
CA LEU A 63 -27.64 83.28 29.35
C LEU A 63 -27.16 82.77 30.72
N CYS A 64 -28.06 82.31 31.59
CA CYS A 64 -27.70 81.81 32.91
C CYS A 64 -27.03 80.42 32.83
N PHE A 65 -27.48 79.55 31.92
CA PHE A 65 -26.83 78.27 31.64
C PHE A 65 -25.40 78.49 31.09
N CYS A 66 -25.24 79.43 30.16
CA CYS A 66 -23.92 79.83 29.65
C CYS A 66 -23.04 80.51 30.72
N ALA A 67 -23.62 81.32 31.60
CA ALA A 67 -22.90 81.97 32.70
C ALA A 67 -22.47 81.00 33.80
N PHE A 68 -23.21 79.89 34.01
CA PHE A 68 -22.84 78.84 34.96
C PHE A 68 -21.81 77.86 34.40
N LEU A 69 -21.89 77.56 33.10
CA LEU A 69 -20.92 76.70 32.41
C LEU A 69 -19.57 77.38 32.18
N ARG A 70 -19.53 78.70 31.97
CA ARG A 70 -18.30 79.43 31.64
C ARG A 70 -17.20 79.35 32.74
N PRO A 71 -17.47 79.53 34.04
CA PRO A 71 -16.46 79.36 35.09
C PRO A 71 -15.99 77.91 35.22
N ASN A 72 -16.90 76.93 35.07
CA ASN A 72 -16.56 75.51 35.13
C ASN A 72 -15.71 75.08 33.91
N LEU A 73 -16.03 75.59 32.71
CA LEU A 73 -15.21 75.41 31.50
C LEU A 73 -13.85 76.09 31.63
N GLN A 74 -13.77 77.28 32.23
CA GLN A 74 -12.50 77.95 32.51
C GLN A 74 -11.66 77.22 33.57
N LEU A 75 -12.31 76.62 34.58
CA LEU A 75 -11.63 75.78 35.57
C LEU A 75 -11.10 74.50 34.91
N ILE A 76 -11.92 73.83 34.09
CA ILE A 76 -11.50 72.65 33.32
C ILE A 76 -10.42 73.00 32.30
N GLU A 77 -10.48 74.18 31.67
CA GLU A 77 -9.43 74.69 30.79
C GLU A 77 -8.14 74.96 31.58
N GLY A 78 -8.25 75.57 32.76
CA GLY A 78 -7.11 75.77 33.68
C GLY A 78 -6.48 74.45 34.14
N ASP A 79 -7.30 73.48 34.55
CA ASP A 79 -6.88 72.15 34.96
C ASP A 79 -6.31 71.36 33.78
N ALA A 80 -6.87 71.50 32.57
CA ALA A 80 -6.36 70.89 31.35
C ALA A 80 -5.01 71.51 30.93
N VAL A 81 -4.86 72.83 31.08
CA VAL A 81 -3.58 73.52 30.83
C VAL A 81 -2.54 73.07 31.85
N GLN A 82 -2.89 73.00 33.14
CA GLN A 82 -1.98 72.47 34.17
C GLN A 82 -1.60 71.02 33.94
N LEU A 83 -2.58 70.15 33.60
CA LEU A 83 -2.34 68.75 33.28
C LEU A 83 -1.48 68.61 32.02
N SER A 84 -1.74 69.40 30.99
CA SER A 84 -0.90 69.43 29.78
C SER A 84 0.53 69.89 30.11
N GLY A 85 0.68 70.86 31.01
CA GLY A 85 1.96 71.33 31.52
C GLY A 85 2.69 70.24 32.29
N MET A 86 1.99 69.52 33.17
CA MET A 86 2.52 68.36 33.90
C MET A 86 2.89 67.20 32.97
N ILE A 87 2.07 66.90 31.97
CA ILE A 87 2.37 65.86 30.97
C ILE A 87 3.57 66.27 30.14
N ASN A 88 3.64 67.50 29.64
CA ASN A 88 4.81 68.00 28.90
C ASN A 88 6.08 68.00 29.75
N PHE A 89 5.98 68.41 31.02
CA PHE A 89 7.10 68.32 31.96
C PHE A 89 7.52 66.86 32.18
N THR A 90 6.58 65.95 32.41
CA THR A 90 6.84 64.52 32.60
C THR A 90 7.42 63.87 31.34
N CYS A 91 6.92 64.22 30.16
CA CYS A 91 7.48 63.81 28.87
C CYS A 91 8.92 64.31 28.70
N SER A 92 9.17 65.60 28.98
CA SER A 92 10.52 66.15 28.91
C SER A 92 11.48 65.48 29.91
N LEU A 93 11.00 65.14 31.11
CA LEU A 93 11.79 64.44 32.11
C LEU A 93 12.05 62.99 31.67
N ALA A 94 11.04 62.28 31.15
CA ALA A 94 11.18 60.94 30.63
C ALA A 94 12.11 60.88 29.41
N GLU A 95 12.09 61.88 28.53
CA GLU A 95 12.97 62.00 27.37
C GLU A 95 14.42 62.31 27.80
N ASN A 96 14.62 63.16 28.81
CA ASN A 96 15.92 63.41 29.41
C ASN A 96 16.49 62.18 30.14
N VAL A 97 15.65 61.42 30.85
CA VAL A 97 16.07 60.16 31.50
C VAL A 97 16.38 59.11 30.44
N SER A 98 15.52 58.94 29.44
CA SER A 98 15.71 57.96 28.35
C SER A 98 16.94 58.27 27.52
N SER A 99 17.22 59.53 27.22
CA SER A 99 18.43 59.94 26.49
C SER A 99 19.70 59.67 27.29
N LYS A 100 19.69 59.97 28.61
CA LYS A 100 20.80 59.59 29.51
C LYS A 100 20.97 58.07 29.62
N VAL A 101 19.88 57.31 29.71
CA VAL A 101 19.94 55.83 29.74
C VAL A 101 20.48 55.30 28.41
N ARG A 102 20.04 55.81 27.26
CA ARG A 102 20.59 55.44 25.93
C ARG A 102 22.08 55.78 25.82
N GLN A 103 22.51 56.94 26.33
CA GLN A 103 23.93 57.30 26.39
C GLN A 103 24.72 56.36 27.31
N LEU A 104 24.14 55.98 28.45
CA LEU A 104 24.73 55.01 29.37
C LEU A 104 24.81 53.61 28.74
N ASP A 105 23.79 53.17 28.01
CA ASP A 105 23.79 51.89 27.29
C ASP A 105 24.80 51.89 26.15
N LEU A 106 24.92 53.01 25.41
CA LEU A 106 25.94 53.18 24.38
C LEU A 106 27.36 53.11 24.97
N THR A 107 27.59 53.79 26.10
CA THR A 107 28.90 53.76 26.78
C THR A 107 29.18 52.38 27.37
N LYS A 108 28.19 51.72 27.98
CA LYS A 108 28.28 50.34 28.47
C LYS A 108 28.57 49.35 27.34
N LYS A 109 27.87 49.45 26.20
CA LYS A 109 28.11 48.62 25.02
C LYS A 109 29.52 48.84 24.46
N ARG A 110 29.98 50.09 24.35
CA ARG A 110 31.36 50.41 23.92
C ARG A 110 32.40 49.91 24.92
N LEU A 111 32.13 49.97 26.22
CA LEU A 111 33.01 49.45 27.26
C LEU A 111 33.13 47.93 27.17
N TYR A 112 32.02 47.20 27.06
CA TYR A 112 32.06 45.75 26.86
C TYR A 112 32.78 45.37 25.57
N GLN A 113 32.57 46.11 24.47
CA GLN A 113 33.32 45.92 23.24
C GLN A 113 34.82 46.17 23.42
N ALA A 114 35.21 47.16 24.22
CA ALA A 114 36.62 47.45 24.51
C ALA A 114 37.26 46.39 25.41
N ILE A 115 36.53 45.88 26.42
CA ILE A 115 36.97 44.78 27.27
C ILE A 115 37.14 43.50 26.44
N GLN A 116 36.14 43.15 25.64
CA GLN A 116 36.20 42.00 24.74
C GLN A 116 37.38 42.10 23.78
N ARG A 117 37.64 43.28 23.19
CA ARG A 117 38.84 43.52 22.37
C ARG A 117 40.15 43.31 23.13
N ALA A 118 40.22 43.74 24.39
CA ALA A 118 41.43 43.57 25.21
C ALA A 118 41.64 42.09 25.52
N ASP A 119 40.58 41.36 25.87
CA ASP A 119 40.61 39.92 26.09
C ASP A 119 41.01 39.16 24.80
N ASP A 120 40.48 39.55 23.64
CA ASP A 120 40.82 38.96 22.34
C ASP A 120 42.30 39.20 21.95
N ILE A 121 42.85 40.38 22.23
CA ILE A 121 44.28 40.69 22.00
C ILE A 121 45.18 39.90 22.96
N LEU A 122 44.77 39.74 24.23
CA LEU A 122 45.47 38.91 25.20
C LEU A 122 45.45 37.44 24.78
N ASP A 123 44.30 36.95 24.32
CA ASP A 123 44.14 35.60 23.77
C ASP A 123 44.98 35.40 22.51
N LEU A 124 45.07 36.39 21.62
CA LEU A 124 45.94 36.33 20.44
C LEU A 124 47.42 36.19 20.83
N LYS A 125 47.89 36.99 21.79
CA LYS A 125 49.28 36.90 22.31
C LYS A 125 49.52 35.56 22.99
N PHE A 126 48.58 35.11 23.83
CA PHE A 126 48.65 33.81 24.50
C PHE A 126 48.68 32.65 23.49
N CYS A 127 47.88 32.70 22.42
CA CYS A 127 47.92 31.72 21.35
C CYS A 127 49.24 31.78 20.57
N THR A 128 49.79 32.97 20.33
CA THR A 128 51.08 33.13 19.64
C THR A 128 52.23 32.50 20.45
N ASP A 129 52.32 32.83 21.75
CA ASP A 129 53.35 32.28 22.64
C ASP A 129 53.17 30.77 22.89
N GLY A 130 51.91 30.34 23.04
CA GLY A 130 51.53 28.93 23.22
C GLY A 130 51.90 28.08 22.01
N VAL A 131 51.58 28.54 20.79
CA VAL A 131 51.93 27.82 19.54
C VAL A 131 53.45 27.72 19.35
N GLN A 132 54.20 28.80 19.61
CA GLN A 132 55.67 28.77 19.49
C GLN A 132 56.30 27.79 20.48
N THR A 133 55.79 27.75 21.72
CA THR A 133 56.28 26.85 22.76
C THR A 133 55.92 25.39 22.45
N ALA A 134 54.69 25.14 22.01
CA ALA A 134 54.23 23.79 21.64
C ALA A 134 54.96 23.23 20.41
N LEU A 135 55.22 24.07 19.39
CA LEU A 135 56.00 23.67 18.22
C LEU A 135 57.46 23.33 18.57
N ARG A 136 58.09 24.08 19.50
CA ARG A 136 59.44 23.78 20.00
C ARG A 136 59.49 22.44 20.75
N ASN A 137 58.43 22.13 21.50
CA ASN A 137 58.32 20.89 22.27
C ASN A 137 57.82 19.69 21.43
N GLN A 138 57.55 19.88 20.14
CA GLN A 138 56.93 18.89 19.25
C GLN A 138 55.57 18.36 19.75
N ASP A 139 54.86 19.15 20.56
CA ASP A 139 53.52 18.81 21.03
C ASP A 139 52.46 19.38 20.08
N TYR A 140 52.11 18.57 19.08
CA TYR A 140 51.19 18.97 18.02
C TYR A 140 49.73 19.11 18.50
N GLU A 141 49.36 18.48 19.62
CA GLU A 141 47.99 18.54 20.16
C GLU A 141 47.72 19.88 20.83
N GLN A 142 48.66 20.33 21.67
CA GLN A 142 48.58 21.66 22.28
C GLN A 142 48.70 22.76 21.23
N ALA A 143 49.61 22.60 20.25
CA ALA A 143 49.74 23.55 19.14
C ALA A 143 48.42 23.68 18.37
N ALA A 144 47.75 22.57 18.06
CA ALA A 144 46.46 22.59 17.37
C ALA A 144 45.32 23.18 18.22
N ALA A 145 45.32 22.97 19.54
CA ALA A 145 44.34 23.57 20.45
C ALA A 145 44.46 25.11 20.49
N HIS A 146 45.69 25.64 20.52
CA HIS A 146 45.92 27.07 20.45
C HIS A 146 45.55 27.67 19.09
N ILE A 147 45.81 26.94 17.99
CA ILE A 147 45.39 27.36 16.64
C ILE A 147 43.88 27.30 16.48
N HIS A 148 43.21 26.29 17.04
CA HIS A 148 41.75 26.21 17.03
C HIS A 148 41.12 27.39 17.78
N ARG A 149 41.68 27.76 18.94
CA ARG A 149 41.24 28.95 19.68
C ARG A 149 41.43 30.22 18.85
N TYR A 150 42.55 30.34 18.13
CA TYR A 150 42.78 31.40 17.14
C TYR A 150 41.73 31.42 16.01
N LEU A 151 41.41 30.26 15.42
CA LEU A 151 40.42 30.16 14.35
C LEU A 151 38.98 30.42 14.82
N SER A 152 38.71 30.27 16.12
CA SER A 152 37.41 30.59 16.74
C SER A 152 37.24 32.07 17.11
N LEU A 153 38.30 32.88 17.04
CA LEU A 153 38.23 34.33 17.27
C LEU A 153 37.56 35.04 16.09
N ASP A 154 36.74 36.04 16.38
CA ASP A 154 35.96 36.77 15.38
C ASP A 154 36.88 37.63 14.47
N GLN A 155 36.86 37.30 13.18
CA GLN A 155 37.71 37.93 12.16
C GLN A 155 37.44 39.44 12.02
N SER A 156 36.23 39.90 12.34
CA SER A 156 35.88 41.33 12.33
C SER A 156 36.56 42.12 13.46
N VAL A 157 36.80 41.48 14.62
CA VAL A 157 37.47 42.09 15.77
C VAL A 157 38.97 42.21 15.52
N ILE A 158 39.54 41.20 14.86
CA ILE A 158 40.93 41.19 14.40
C ILE A 158 41.17 42.33 13.39
N GLU A 159 40.28 42.56 12.43
CA GLU A 159 40.42 43.67 11.47
C GLU A 159 40.27 45.05 12.10
N LEU A 160 39.35 45.21 13.05
CA LEU A 160 39.17 46.46 13.78
C LEU A 160 40.38 46.80 14.68
N SER A 161 41.08 45.80 15.20
CA SER A 161 42.30 46.00 16.00
C SER A 161 43.51 46.50 15.20
N LYS A 162 43.50 46.35 13.86
CA LYS A 162 44.53 46.91 12.96
C LYS A 162 44.51 48.44 12.86
N GLN A 163 43.40 49.08 13.23
CA GLN A 163 43.22 50.53 13.11
C GLN A 163 43.79 51.31 14.32
N GLY A 164 44.29 50.62 15.36
CA GLY A 164 44.92 51.22 16.53
C GLY A 164 46.44 51.39 16.41
N GLY A 165 47.04 52.24 17.26
CA GLY A 165 48.48 52.57 17.24
C GLY A 165 49.44 51.40 17.55
N GLU A 166 48.95 50.24 17.97
CA GLU A 166 49.72 48.99 18.16
C GLU A 166 49.57 48.00 16.97
N GLY A 167 49.09 48.48 15.82
CA GLY A 167 48.78 47.63 14.65
C GLY A 167 49.95 46.76 14.17
N SER A 168 51.20 47.22 14.27
CA SER A 168 52.38 46.48 13.79
C SER A 168 52.73 45.24 14.62
N ALA A 169 52.52 45.28 15.95
CA ALA A 169 52.79 44.15 16.84
C ALA A 169 51.71 43.07 16.69
N VAL A 170 50.45 43.48 16.54
CA VAL A 170 49.32 42.59 16.27
C VAL A 170 49.47 41.94 14.88
N GLU A 171 49.89 42.70 13.87
CA GLU A 171 50.12 42.21 12.51
C GLU A 171 51.29 41.22 12.44
N ALA A 172 52.39 41.47 13.17
CA ALA A 172 53.49 40.53 13.29
C ALA A 172 53.08 39.22 14.00
N SER A 173 52.29 39.32 15.08
CA SER A 173 51.77 38.16 15.81
C SER A 173 50.85 37.31 14.93
N LEU A 174 50.03 37.97 14.11
CA LEU A 174 49.11 37.32 13.18
C LEU A 174 49.81 36.68 11.99
N ALA A 175 50.86 37.32 11.45
CA ALA A 175 51.70 36.73 10.41
C ALA A 175 52.43 35.48 10.92
N LEU A 176 52.96 35.52 12.15
CA LEU A 176 53.61 34.37 12.79
C LEU A 176 52.63 33.23 13.08
N LEU A 177 51.40 33.53 13.50
CA LEU A 177 50.35 32.53 13.69
C LEU A 177 49.93 31.88 12.36
N GLN A 178 49.76 32.66 11.29
CA GLN A 178 49.44 32.13 9.96
C GLN A 178 50.58 31.27 9.39
N GLU A 179 51.83 31.64 9.63
CA GLU A 179 52.99 30.84 9.25
C GLU A 179 53.06 29.53 10.06
N ALA A 180 52.86 29.61 11.38
CA ALA A 180 52.79 28.45 12.26
C ALA A 180 51.63 27.52 11.90
N GLU A 181 50.48 28.07 11.50
CA GLU A 181 49.32 27.33 11.01
C GLU A 181 49.66 26.57 9.71
N ARG A 182 50.24 27.24 8.71
CA ARG A 182 50.66 26.59 7.46
C ARG A 182 51.68 25.48 7.73
N ASN A 183 52.66 25.74 8.58
CA ASN A 183 53.69 24.78 8.93
C ASN A 183 53.13 23.57 9.68
N LEU A 184 52.25 23.79 10.66
CA LEU A 184 51.61 22.69 11.40
C LEU A 184 50.69 21.87 10.50
N LYS A 185 49.92 22.51 9.62
CA LYS A 185 49.08 21.83 8.62
C LYS A 185 49.92 20.91 7.74
N ALA A 186 51.01 21.42 7.13
CA ALA A 186 51.89 20.64 6.28
C ALA A 186 52.58 19.48 7.02
N LEU A 187 53.01 19.72 8.26
CA LEU A 187 53.68 18.70 9.07
C LEU A 187 52.73 17.58 9.48
N VAL A 188 51.52 17.92 9.96
CA VAL A 188 50.49 16.96 10.35
C VAL A 188 50.02 16.13 9.15
N THR A 189 49.84 16.74 7.97
CA THR A 189 49.47 15.98 6.75
C THR A 189 50.55 15.01 6.34
N THR A 190 51.83 15.41 6.38
CA THR A 190 52.96 14.54 5.99
C THR A 190 53.10 13.38 6.96
N ARG A 191 53.01 13.64 8.28
CA ARG A 191 53.08 12.58 9.31
C ARG A 191 51.88 11.64 9.26
N LEU A 192 50.69 12.14 8.93
CA LEU A 192 49.53 11.29 8.71
C LEU A 192 49.75 10.36 7.50
N GLU A 193 50.32 10.86 6.39
CA GLU A 193 50.63 10.04 5.21
C GLU A 193 51.63 8.92 5.54
N GLU A 194 52.67 9.21 6.30
CA GLU A 194 53.62 8.22 6.80
C GLU A 194 52.95 7.17 7.71
N ALA A 195 52.07 7.60 8.62
CA ALA A 195 51.32 6.71 9.51
C ALA A 195 50.35 5.80 8.73
N VAL A 196 49.70 6.33 7.69
CA VAL A 196 48.82 5.55 6.81
C VAL A 196 49.61 4.53 5.99
N ALA A 197 50.81 4.90 5.51
CA ALA A 197 51.69 3.99 4.76
C ALA A 197 52.26 2.85 5.61
N THR A 198 52.56 3.13 6.89
CA THR A 198 53.10 2.15 7.84
C THR A 198 52.02 1.28 8.51
N GLY A 199 50.75 1.69 8.43
CA GLY A 199 49.63 0.93 8.99
C GLY A 199 49.44 1.10 10.50
N ASP A 200 49.98 2.16 11.09
CA ASP A 200 50.00 2.38 12.54
C ASP A 200 48.69 3.00 13.07
N LEU A 201 47.78 2.15 13.56
CA LEU A 201 46.45 2.52 14.05
C LEU A 201 46.46 3.67 15.10
N PRO A 202 47.27 3.63 16.19
CA PRO A 202 47.28 4.70 17.20
C PRO A 202 47.75 6.05 16.68
N GLN A 203 48.72 6.09 15.74
CA GLN A 203 49.16 7.36 15.17
C GLN A 203 48.14 7.94 14.20
N VAL A 204 47.47 7.10 13.40
CA VAL A 204 46.35 7.52 12.57
C VAL A 204 45.22 8.08 13.43
N GLU A 205 44.83 7.42 14.53
CA GLU A 205 43.82 7.94 15.48
C GLU A 205 44.26 9.28 16.10
N ARG A 206 45.54 9.44 16.44
CA ARG A 206 46.09 10.66 17.04
C ARG A 206 46.01 11.85 16.09
N PHE A 207 46.54 11.73 14.88
CA PHE A 207 46.52 12.81 13.90
C PHE A 207 45.11 13.09 13.38
N PHE A 208 44.24 12.08 13.30
CA PHE A 208 42.83 12.25 12.94
C PHE A 208 42.08 13.17 13.91
N LYS A 209 42.39 13.15 15.21
CA LYS A 209 41.80 14.08 16.20
C LYS A 209 42.28 15.53 16.04
N ILE A 210 43.46 15.73 15.47
CA ILE A 210 44.11 17.03 15.34
C ILE A 210 43.59 17.80 14.11
N LEU A 211 43.24 17.11 13.02
CA LEU A 211 42.81 17.74 11.77
C LEU A 211 41.54 18.60 11.86
N PRO A 212 40.48 18.23 12.62
CA PRO A 212 39.32 19.09 12.87
C PRO A 212 39.71 20.42 13.50
N LEU A 213 40.61 20.38 14.49
CA LEU A 213 41.08 21.55 15.22
C LEU A 213 41.80 22.56 14.30
N LEU A 214 42.36 22.10 13.19
CA LEU A 214 43.04 22.93 12.19
C LEU A 214 42.11 23.39 11.04
N GLY A 215 40.82 23.10 11.12
CA GLY A 215 39.85 23.38 10.05
C GLY A 215 39.95 22.44 8.84
N LEU A 216 40.81 21.42 8.89
CA LEU A 216 41.06 20.47 7.78
C LEU A 216 40.15 19.24 7.85
N HIS A 217 38.84 19.49 7.96
CA HIS A 217 37.84 18.43 8.14
C HIS A 217 37.79 17.47 6.94
N GLU A 218 37.70 17.99 5.72
CA GLU A 218 37.56 17.15 4.51
C GLU A 218 38.82 16.35 4.19
N GLN A 219 40.00 16.96 4.36
CA GLN A 219 41.29 16.29 4.10
C GLN A 219 41.52 15.16 5.12
N GLY A 220 41.20 15.38 6.40
CA GLY A 220 41.33 14.34 7.42
C GLY A 220 40.41 13.16 7.15
N LEU A 221 39.15 13.42 6.76
CA LEU A 221 38.19 12.39 6.38
C LEU A 221 38.65 11.60 5.15
N ALA A 222 39.15 12.27 4.11
CA ALA A 222 39.62 11.62 2.88
C ALA A 222 40.81 10.68 3.16
N ARG A 223 41.78 11.13 3.97
CA ARG A 223 42.98 10.33 4.31
C ARG A 223 42.64 9.17 5.25
N PHE A 224 41.75 9.38 6.22
CA PHE A 224 41.25 8.29 7.06
C PHE A 224 40.43 7.27 6.25
N ALA A 225 39.60 7.73 5.32
CA ALA A 225 38.91 6.86 4.38
C ALA A 225 39.90 6.01 3.57
N GLN A 226 40.98 6.62 3.07
CA GLN A 226 42.01 5.91 2.31
C GLN A 226 42.70 4.81 3.13
N TYR A 227 42.97 5.06 4.42
CA TYR A 227 43.47 4.05 5.35
C TYR A 227 42.47 2.91 5.58
N LEU A 228 41.19 3.22 5.81
CA LEU A 228 40.16 2.19 5.95
C LEU A 228 40.01 1.37 4.67
N CYS A 229 40.08 2.01 3.50
CA CYS A 229 40.04 1.34 2.20
C CYS A 229 41.19 0.36 2.01
N SER A 230 42.42 0.70 2.42
CA SER A 230 43.57 -0.22 2.32
C SER A 230 43.42 -1.44 3.23
N GLN A 231 42.86 -1.26 4.44
CA GLN A 231 42.53 -2.34 5.38
C GLN A 231 41.44 -3.28 4.83
N VAL A 232 40.38 -2.71 4.24
CA VAL A 232 39.32 -3.48 3.58
C VAL A 232 39.89 -4.30 2.42
N GLY A 233 40.71 -3.68 1.56
CA GLY A 233 41.36 -4.36 0.44
C GLY A 233 42.26 -5.53 0.88
N ALA A 234 43.07 -5.34 1.93
CA ALA A 234 43.94 -6.39 2.47
C ALA A 234 43.14 -7.58 3.05
N CYS A 235 42.06 -7.31 3.79
CA CYS A 235 41.22 -8.35 4.36
C CYS A 235 40.48 -9.18 3.29
N VAL A 236 39.96 -8.51 2.26
CA VAL A 236 39.27 -9.19 1.14
C VAL A 236 40.26 -10.06 0.34
N TYR A 237 41.48 -9.56 0.10
CA TYR A 237 42.54 -10.32 -0.58
C TYR A 237 42.92 -11.62 0.16
N VAL A 238 43.05 -11.58 1.50
CA VAL A 238 43.38 -12.76 2.31
C VAL A 238 42.29 -13.82 2.24
N ARG A 239 41.01 -13.44 2.27
CA ARG A 239 39.87 -14.37 2.15
C ARG A 239 39.53 -14.80 0.73
N LEU A 240 40.00 -14.09 -0.30
CA LEU A 240 39.86 -14.50 -1.71
C LEU A 240 40.80 -15.65 -2.11
N LYS A 241 41.92 -15.84 -1.41
CA LYS A 241 42.92 -16.90 -1.69
C LYS A 241 42.38 -18.34 -1.57
N PRO A 242 41.59 -18.72 -0.56
CA PRO A 242 41.10 -20.10 -0.40
C PRO A 242 39.89 -20.48 -1.26
N TRP A 243 39.52 -19.74 -2.31
CA TRP A 243 38.40 -20.07 -3.23
C TRP A 243 38.63 -21.42 -3.94
N THR A 244 38.37 -22.51 -3.23
CA THR A 244 38.56 -23.89 -3.67
C THR A 244 37.30 -24.68 -3.30
N HIS A 245 36.55 -25.02 -4.34
CA HIS A 245 35.55 -26.10 -4.43
C HIS A 245 34.18 -26.02 -3.72
N GLN A 246 33.90 -25.10 -2.79
CA GLN A 246 32.53 -24.96 -2.25
C GLN A 246 32.04 -23.51 -2.23
N VAL A 247 31.25 -23.15 -3.25
CA VAL A 247 30.61 -21.82 -3.39
C VAL A 247 29.51 -21.58 -2.34
N ARG A 248 29.16 -22.59 -1.53
CA ARG A 248 28.22 -22.47 -0.39
C ARG A 248 28.76 -21.69 0.82
N ALA A 249 30.07 -21.43 0.89
CA ALA A 249 30.69 -20.55 1.89
C ALA A 249 31.44 -19.46 1.11
N ASP A 250 30.87 -18.28 0.86
CA ASP A 250 31.09 -17.15 1.76
C ASP A 250 30.21 -15.96 1.34
N ALA A 251 28.92 -16.04 1.64
CA ALA A 251 28.08 -14.84 1.79
C ALA A 251 28.58 -13.91 2.92
N SER A 252 29.58 -14.36 3.69
CA SER A 252 30.36 -13.60 4.66
C SER A 252 31.20 -12.50 4.01
N LEU A 253 31.60 -12.62 2.73
CA LEU A 253 32.42 -11.63 2.00
C LEU A 253 31.70 -10.29 1.78
N PHE A 254 30.39 -10.30 1.55
CA PHE A 254 29.60 -9.06 1.50
C PHE A 254 29.36 -8.45 2.89
N ASN A 255 29.46 -9.26 3.96
CA ASN A 255 29.42 -8.78 5.34
C ASN A 255 30.79 -8.28 5.85
N LEU A 256 31.90 -8.58 5.16
CA LEU A 256 33.23 -8.13 5.55
C LEU A 256 33.36 -6.60 5.57
N PRO A 257 32.91 -5.85 4.54
CA PRO A 257 32.95 -4.40 4.58
C PRO A 257 32.20 -3.86 5.80
N ILE A 258 31.03 -4.42 6.11
CA ILE A 258 30.23 -4.06 7.30
C ILE A 258 31.02 -4.33 8.59
N SER A 259 31.64 -5.50 8.69
CA SER A 259 32.42 -5.92 9.88
C SER A 259 33.74 -5.15 10.05
N ILE A 260 34.36 -4.69 8.95
CA ILE A 260 35.63 -3.95 8.96
C ILE A 260 35.38 -2.44 9.13
N MET A 261 34.33 -1.90 8.49
CA MET A 261 33.88 -0.51 8.67
C MET A 261 33.51 -0.20 10.12
N PHE A 262 33.06 -1.20 10.89
CA PHE A 262 32.54 -1.01 12.24
C PHE A 262 33.20 -1.92 13.27
N LYS A 263 34.53 -1.78 13.46
CA LYS A 263 34.99 -1.72 14.85
C LYS A 263 34.39 -0.43 15.42
N GLN A 264 33.48 -0.54 16.42
CA GLN A 264 32.75 0.58 17.05
C GLN A 264 33.59 1.83 17.31
N ARG A 265 34.89 1.64 17.55
CA ARG A 265 35.89 2.68 17.82
C ARG A 265 36.01 3.74 16.72
N SER A 266 35.86 3.40 15.44
CA SER A 266 36.08 4.33 14.32
C SER A 266 34.91 5.29 14.12
N THR A 267 33.68 4.85 14.37
CA THR A 267 32.48 5.70 14.28
C THR A 267 32.26 6.55 15.51
N SER A 268 32.55 6.02 16.70
CA SER A 268 32.58 6.85 17.92
C SER A 268 33.62 7.96 17.81
N LEU A 269 34.77 7.71 17.16
CA LEU A 269 35.81 8.72 16.94
C LEU A 269 35.32 9.83 15.99
N LEU A 270 34.57 9.47 14.96
CA LEU A 270 34.00 10.42 13.99
C LEU A 270 32.95 11.32 14.65
N GLU A 271 31.96 10.72 15.32
CA GLU A 271 30.87 11.44 16.00
C GLU A 271 31.40 12.37 17.10
N THR A 272 32.47 11.98 17.81
CA THR A 272 33.03 12.77 18.91
C THR A 272 33.88 13.97 18.45
N TYR A 273 34.65 13.85 17.36
CA TYR A 273 35.64 14.86 16.97
C TYR A 273 35.29 15.67 15.71
N TYR A 274 34.47 15.13 14.80
CA TYR A 274 34.09 15.80 13.54
C TYR A 274 32.64 16.30 13.55
N GLY A 275 31.83 15.88 14.52
CA GLY A 275 30.42 16.24 14.66
C GLY A 275 29.48 15.44 13.73
N PRO A 276 28.15 15.58 13.93
CA PRO A 276 27.14 14.86 13.17
C PRO A 276 27.07 15.34 11.71
N GLY A 277 26.69 14.44 10.79
CA GLY A 277 26.48 14.72 9.36
C GLY A 277 27.69 14.49 8.46
N ARG A 278 28.89 14.24 9.03
CA ARG A 278 30.12 13.97 8.26
C ARG A 278 30.32 12.49 7.93
N LEU A 279 29.44 11.60 8.42
CA LEU A 279 29.51 10.17 8.13
C LEU A 279 29.27 9.87 6.64
N HIS A 280 28.39 10.64 6.00
CA HIS A 280 28.09 10.51 4.57
C HIS A 280 29.35 10.64 3.69
N THR A 281 30.20 11.64 3.95
CA THR A 281 31.44 11.86 3.18
C THR A 281 32.44 10.71 3.35
N LEU A 282 32.58 10.18 4.57
CA LEU A 282 33.44 9.02 4.83
C LEU A 282 32.92 7.78 4.08
N LEU A 283 31.62 7.52 4.18
CA LEU A 283 30.97 6.37 3.54
C LEU A 283 31.00 6.46 2.02
N ALA A 284 30.94 7.65 1.43
CA ALA A 284 31.07 7.85 -0.01
C ALA A 284 32.44 7.39 -0.54
N HIS A 285 33.52 7.64 0.21
CA HIS A 285 34.86 7.19 -0.17
C HIS A 285 35.02 5.67 0.00
N LEU A 286 34.46 5.13 1.08
CA LEU A 286 34.54 3.72 1.37
C LEU A 286 33.67 2.87 0.43
N GLN A 287 32.50 3.38 0.03
CA GLN A 287 31.63 2.76 -0.98
C GLN A 287 32.39 2.53 -2.29
N LYS A 288 33.24 3.47 -2.73
CA LYS A 288 34.04 3.31 -3.96
C LYS A 288 35.02 2.14 -3.87
N GLU A 289 35.56 1.85 -2.69
CA GLU A 289 36.42 0.68 -2.52
C GLU A 289 35.61 -0.61 -2.41
N CYS A 290 34.46 -0.57 -1.71
CA CYS A 290 33.51 -1.69 -1.69
C CYS A 290 33.06 -2.07 -3.10
N ASP A 291 32.76 -1.08 -3.94
CA ASP A 291 32.41 -1.24 -5.35
C ASP A 291 33.49 -2.00 -6.13
N LYS A 292 34.76 -1.62 -5.99
CA LYS A 292 35.88 -2.31 -6.65
C LYS A 292 36.04 -3.75 -6.20
N GLN A 293 35.90 -4.00 -4.90
CA GLN A 293 36.04 -5.35 -4.35
C GLN A 293 34.86 -6.23 -4.72
N ALA A 294 33.64 -5.69 -4.71
CA ALA A 294 32.44 -6.39 -5.15
C ALA A 294 32.52 -6.75 -6.65
N GLN A 295 32.99 -5.82 -7.50
CA GLN A 295 33.21 -6.10 -8.92
C GLN A 295 34.11 -7.31 -9.13
N LYS A 296 35.26 -7.39 -8.42
CA LYS A 296 36.16 -8.56 -8.52
C LYS A 296 35.48 -9.87 -8.13
N ILE A 297 34.60 -9.84 -7.13
CA ILE A 297 33.85 -11.04 -6.68
C ILE A 297 32.85 -11.45 -7.76
N VAL A 298 32.10 -10.49 -8.31
CA VAL A 298 31.12 -10.70 -9.38
C VAL A 298 31.81 -11.22 -10.65
N ASP A 299 32.92 -10.60 -11.07
CA ASP A 299 33.67 -11.01 -12.27
C ASP A 299 34.18 -12.45 -12.13
N LYS A 300 34.69 -12.80 -10.95
CA LYS A 300 35.15 -14.17 -10.66
C LYS A 300 33.98 -15.16 -10.68
N PHE A 301 32.81 -14.78 -10.16
CA PHE A 301 31.60 -15.60 -10.25
C PHE A 301 31.17 -15.82 -11.70
N ILE A 302 31.10 -14.74 -12.50
CA ILE A 302 30.71 -14.79 -13.92
C ILE A 302 31.66 -15.73 -14.69
N GLN A 303 32.97 -15.64 -14.44
CA GLN A 303 33.97 -16.51 -15.07
C GLN A 303 33.85 -17.97 -14.63
N GLN A 304 33.68 -18.24 -13.33
CA GLN A 304 33.60 -19.62 -12.81
C GLN A 304 32.33 -20.35 -13.19
N ARG A 305 31.21 -19.63 -13.37
CA ARG A 305 29.90 -20.20 -13.70
C ARG A 305 29.54 -20.12 -15.17
N ASP A 306 30.38 -19.46 -15.96
CA ASP A 306 30.15 -19.12 -17.36
C ASP A 306 28.76 -18.47 -17.57
N TYR A 307 28.43 -17.53 -16.67
CA TYR A 307 27.07 -17.02 -16.50
C TYR A 307 26.55 -16.31 -17.77
N ASN A 308 27.41 -15.53 -18.41
CA ASN A 308 27.05 -14.79 -19.63
C ASN A 308 26.82 -15.72 -20.82
N ASN A 309 27.61 -16.78 -20.96
CA ASN A 309 27.41 -17.77 -22.02
C ASN A 309 26.09 -18.53 -21.80
N LYS A 310 25.82 -18.96 -20.57
CA LYS A 310 24.53 -19.60 -20.21
C LYS A 310 23.34 -18.71 -20.54
N PHE A 311 23.43 -17.42 -20.23
CA PHE A 311 22.40 -16.45 -20.61
C PHE A 311 22.21 -16.37 -22.13
N GLN A 312 23.29 -16.27 -22.91
CA GLN A 312 23.21 -16.19 -24.37
C GLN A 312 22.60 -17.43 -25.00
N VAL A 313 22.95 -18.62 -24.50
CA VAL A 313 22.36 -19.90 -24.95
C VAL A 313 20.86 -19.92 -24.65
N ILE A 314 20.45 -19.52 -23.43
CA ILE A 314 19.05 -19.47 -23.03
C ILE A 314 18.27 -18.47 -23.89
N GLN A 315 18.79 -17.25 -24.06
CA GLN A 315 18.16 -16.22 -24.89
C GLN A 315 18.00 -16.67 -26.34
N SER A 316 19.01 -17.37 -26.88
CA SER A 316 18.95 -17.95 -28.23
C SER A 316 17.89 -19.05 -28.34
N SER A 317 17.75 -19.88 -27.30
CA SER A 317 16.75 -20.95 -27.24
C SER A 317 15.31 -20.43 -27.11
N MET A 318 15.11 -19.28 -26.45
CA MET A 318 13.80 -18.64 -26.33
C MET A 318 13.37 -17.91 -27.61
N MET A 319 14.33 -17.32 -28.34
CA MET A 319 14.05 -16.52 -29.55
C MET A 319 13.99 -17.35 -30.84
N ARG A 320 14.52 -18.58 -30.85
CA ARG A 320 14.48 -19.48 -32.02
C ARG A 320 14.06 -20.86 -31.57
N GLY A 321 12.90 -21.32 -32.01
CA GLY A 321 12.46 -22.72 -31.87
C GLY A 321 13.30 -23.74 -32.65
N MET A 322 14.57 -23.42 -32.92
CA MET A 322 15.52 -24.28 -33.63
C MET A 322 16.51 -24.84 -32.61
N THR A 323 16.74 -26.14 -32.69
CA THR A 323 17.65 -26.96 -31.88
C THR A 323 19.02 -26.30 -31.62
N THR A 324 19.13 -25.52 -30.55
CA THR A 324 20.39 -25.22 -29.87
C THR A 324 20.50 -26.10 -28.63
N GLU A 325 21.73 -26.36 -28.17
CA GLU A 325 21.99 -27.13 -26.94
C GLU A 325 21.10 -26.61 -25.79
N LYS A 326 20.12 -27.42 -25.35
CA LYS A 326 19.27 -27.07 -24.22
C LYS A 326 20.05 -27.30 -22.92
N ILE A 327 20.10 -26.27 -22.09
CA ILE A 327 20.70 -26.40 -20.76
C ILE A 327 19.69 -27.09 -19.85
N GLU A 328 20.06 -28.21 -19.23
CA GLU A 328 19.15 -28.87 -18.30
C GLU A 328 18.88 -27.97 -17.08
N PRO A 329 17.60 -27.83 -16.65
CA PRO A 329 17.23 -26.98 -15.51
C PRO A 329 18.02 -27.29 -14.22
N ARG A 330 18.46 -28.54 -14.03
CA ARG A 330 19.23 -28.98 -12.86
C ARG A 330 20.57 -28.26 -12.71
N TYR A 331 21.25 -27.90 -13.81
CA TYR A 331 22.52 -27.17 -13.74
C TYR A 331 22.35 -25.68 -13.48
N LEU A 332 21.15 -25.16 -13.74
CA LEU A 332 20.83 -23.74 -13.57
C LEU A 332 20.40 -23.43 -12.14
N ASP A 333 19.76 -24.39 -11.45
CA ASP A 333 19.23 -24.24 -10.08
C ASP A 333 20.27 -23.71 -9.07
N PRO A 334 21.51 -24.24 -8.98
CA PRO A 334 22.51 -23.73 -8.04
C PRO A 334 22.98 -22.31 -8.40
N VAL A 335 23.11 -22.01 -9.70
CA VAL A 335 23.59 -20.72 -10.20
C VAL A 335 22.56 -19.63 -9.88
N LEU A 336 21.28 -19.89 -10.13
CA LEU A 336 20.18 -18.98 -9.82
C LEU A 336 20.10 -18.70 -8.31
N CYS A 337 20.28 -19.73 -7.47
CA CYS A 337 20.34 -19.56 -6.00
C CYS A 337 21.54 -18.71 -5.55
N GLU A 338 22.71 -18.88 -6.17
CA GLU A 338 23.90 -18.09 -5.87
C GLU A 338 23.69 -16.60 -6.22
N VAL A 339 23.04 -16.30 -7.35
CA VAL A 339 22.73 -14.91 -7.78
C VAL A 339 21.75 -14.23 -6.84
N THR A 340 20.63 -14.88 -6.48
CA THR A 340 19.67 -14.26 -5.55
C THR A 340 20.28 -14.06 -4.17
N LEU A 341 21.14 -14.98 -3.72
CA LEU A 341 21.88 -14.82 -2.47
C LEU A 341 22.83 -13.62 -2.53
N MET A 342 23.59 -13.43 -3.61
CA MET A 342 24.46 -12.24 -3.77
C MET A 342 23.65 -10.95 -3.71
N ASN A 343 22.52 -10.89 -4.42
CA ASN A 343 21.64 -9.71 -4.40
C ASN A 343 21.05 -9.45 -3.01
N SER A 344 20.64 -10.51 -2.30
CA SER A 344 20.12 -10.40 -0.93
C SER A 344 21.11 -9.75 0.03
N ARG A 345 22.41 -10.05 -0.13
CA ARG A 345 23.49 -9.50 0.71
C ARG A 345 23.80 -8.06 0.34
N ALA A 346 23.80 -7.72 -0.95
CA ALA A 346 23.94 -6.34 -1.40
C ALA A 346 22.79 -5.46 -0.88
N GLU A 347 21.56 -5.95 -0.91
CA GLU A 347 20.40 -5.21 -0.39
C GLU A 347 20.45 -5.04 1.14
N LEU A 348 20.89 -6.06 1.88
CA LEU A 348 21.14 -5.94 3.32
C LEU A 348 22.20 -4.89 3.64
N TYR A 349 23.26 -4.83 2.83
CA TYR A 349 24.31 -3.81 2.93
C TYR A 349 23.75 -2.40 2.68
N PHE A 350 22.98 -2.20 1.61
CA PHE A 350 22.35 -0.89 1.32
C PHE A 350 21.35 -0.46 2.38
N ARG A 351 20.55 -1.40 2.90
CA ARG A 351 19.61 -1.13 4.01
C ARG A 351 20.35 -0.72 5.28
N PHE A 352 21.47 -1.38 5.57
CA PHE A 352 22.32 -1.02 6.70
C PHE A 352 22.92 0.39 6.53
N LEU A 353 23.50 0.70 5.36
CA LEU A 353 24.05 2.03 5.07
C LEU A 353 22.99 3.12 5.19
N ARG A 354 21.81 2.90 4.59
CA ARG A 354 20.70 3.85 4.66
C ARG A 354 20.30 4.13 6.11
N ARG A 355 20.08 3.08 6.92
CA ARG A 355 19.72 3.24 8.35
C ARG A 355 20.76 4.04 9.13
N ARG A 356 22.05 3.85 8.84
CA ARG A 356 23.14 4.56 9.54
C ARG A 356 23.27 6.02 9.12
N ILE A 357 23.22 6.31 7.83
CA ILE A 357 23.34 7.69 7.34
C ILE A 357 22.12 8.51 7.73
N VAL A 358 20.92 7.93 7.66
CA VAL A 358 19.69 8.60 8.12
C VAL A 358 19.78 8.92 9.62
N ALA A 359 20.27 8.00 10.45
CA ALA A 359 20.45 8.27 11.88
C ALA A 359 21.46 9.40 12.17
N ASP A 360 22.51 9.54 11.35
CA ASP A 360 23.48 10.65 11.46
C ASP A 360 22.86 11.99 11.01
N PHE A 361 22.10 11.97 9.91
CA PHE A 361 21.37 13.13 9.42
C PHE A 361 20.25 13.58 10.37
N GLU A 362 19.54 12.66 11.03
CA GLU A 362 18.53 13.02 12.05
C GLU A 362 19.12 13.85 13.20
N VAL A 363 20.37 13.59 13.57
CA VAL A 363 21.08 14.37 14.61
C VAL A 363 21.63 15.68 14.05
N ALA A 364 22.17 15.68 12.83
CA ALA A 364 22.71 16.86 12.17
C ALA A 364 21.62 17.88 11.81
N ASP A 365 20.47 17.39 11.36
CA ASP A 365 19.37 18.20 10.81
C ASP A 365 18.31 18.58 11.86
N ALA A 366 18.56 18.31 13.14
CA ALA A 366 17.59 18.56 14.23
C ALA A 366 17.12 20.03 14.32
N MET A 367 17.89 20.97 13.76
CA MET A 367 17.60 22.41 13.70
C MET A 367 17.69 22.97 12.27
N ALA A 368 17.79 22.10 11.25
CA ALA A 368 17.98 22.51 9.86
C ALA A 368 16.63 22.74 9.14
N ASP A 369 16.64 23.58 8.10
CA ASP A 369 15.48 23.83 7.25
C ASP A 369 15.10 22.58 6.43
N GLU A 370 13.80 22.41 6.11
CA GLU A 370 13.28 21.28 5.32
C GLU A 370 13.99 21.07 3.97
N THR A 371 14.54 22.13 3.39
CA THR A 371 15.31 22.08 2.14
C THR A 371 16.62 21.32 2.30
N VAL A 372 17.34 21.51 3.41
CA VAL A 372 18.61 20.84 3.71
C VAL A 372 18.39 19.35 3.96
N ILE A 373 17.30 19.02 4.66
CA ILE A 373 16.87 17.63 4.89
C ILE A 373 16.62 16.91 3.56
N GLN A 374 15.93 17.57 2.62
CA GLN A 374 15.69 17.01 1.29
C GLN A 374 16.98 16.84 0.49
N GLU A 375 17.91 17.78 0.55
CA GLU A 375 19.21 17.66 -0.13
C GLU A 375 20.05 16.50 0.42
N HIS A 376 20.10 16.33 1.74
CA HIS A 376 20.79 15.21 2.39
C HIS A 376 20.16 13.86 2.01
N GLN A 377 18.83 13.77 1.98
CA GLN A 377 18.12 12.57 1.53
C GLN A 377 18.38 12.26 0.05
N GLN A 378 18.34 13.27 -0.83
CA GLN A 378 18.64 13.10 -2.26
C GLN A 378 20.10 12.68 -2.49
N SER A 379 21.04 13.26 -1.74
CA SER A 379 22.47 12.90 -1.82
C SER A 379 22.70 11.43 -1.45
N LEU A 380 22.07 10.97 -0.36
CA LEU A 380 22.09 9.57 0.06
C LEU A 380 21.51 8.65 -1.02
N GLU A 381 20.35 9.00 -1.59
CA GLU A 381 19.74 8.21 -2.65
C GLU A 381 20.60 8.15 -3.90
N GLN A 382 21.22 9.27 -4.31
CA GLN A 382 22.12 9.30 -5.45
C GLN A 382 23.36 8.43 -5.21
N LEU A 383 23.95 8.47 -4.02
CA LEU A 383 25.08 7.62 -3.66
C LEU A 383 24.73 6.13 -3.77
N LEU A 384 23.59 5.72 -3.20
CA LEU A 384 23.17 4.33 -3.21
C LEU A 384 22.74 3.86 -4.61
N LYS A 385 22.00 4.67 -5.37
CA LYS A 385 21.53 4.30 -6.72
C LYS A 385 22.66 4.28 -7.75
N ASN A 386 23.60 5.24 -7.69
CA ASN A 386 24.65 5.41 -8.69
C ASN A 386 25.93 4.60 -8.41
N CYS A 387 26.03 3.93 -7.26
CA CYS A 387 27.20 3.10 -6.96
C CYS A 387 27.34 1.93 -7.95
N GLN A 388 28.59 1.49 -8.17
CA GLN A 388 28.87 0.42 -9.11
C GLN A 388 28.31 -0.92 -8.61
N LEU A 389 28.27 -1.14 -7.29
CA LEU A 389 27.61 -2.32 -6.71
C LEU A 389 26.12 -2.39 -7.09
N SER A 390 25.40 -1.27 -7.04
CA SER A 390 23.98 -1.24 -7.42
C SER A 390 23.80 -1.62 -8.89
N ARG A 391 24.60 -1.01 -9.78
CA ARG A 391 24.54 -1.29 -11.23
C ARG A 391 24.85 -2.75 -11.56
N THR A 392 25.92 -3.30 -10.98
CA THR A 392 26.31 -4.71 -11.21
C THR A 392 25.26 -5.69 -10.70
N MET A 393 24.64 -5.43 -9.55
CA MET A 393 23.56 -6.27 -9.03
C MET A 393 22.29 -6.17 -9.88
N GLN A 394 21.95 -4.97 -10.38
CA GLN A 394 20.85 -4.78 -11.33
C GLN A 394 21.09 -5.52 -12.64
N GLU A 395 22.31 -5.50 -13.19
CA GLU A 395 22.69 -6.26 -14.38
C GLU A 395 22.57 -7.78 -14.15
N LEU A 396 23.08 -8.29 -13.02
CA LEU A 396 22.96 -9.70 -12.66
C LEU A 396 21.50 -10.15 -12.53
N ILE A 397 20.66 -9.34 -11.89
CA ILE A 397 19.21 -9.58 -11.77
C ILE A 397 18.53 -9.50 -13.14
N GLY A 398 18.95 -8.57 -14.00
CA GLY A 398 18.47 -8.46 -15.37
C GLY A 398 18.70 -9.74 -16.19
N TYR A 399 19.85 -10.40 -16.01
CA TYR A 399 20.13 -11.70 -16.61
C TYR A 399 19.41 -12.85 -15.91
N TYR A 400 19.21 -12.75 -14.59
CA TYR A 400 18.51 -13.76 -13.80
C TYR A 400 17.06 -13.93 -14.24
N ILE A 401 16.32 -12.83 -14.48
CA ILE A 401 14.88 -12.89 -14.75
C ILE A 401 14.55 -13.81 -15.94
N PRO A 402 15.16 -13.66 -17.14
CA PRO A 402 14.90 -14.58 -18.26
C PRO A 402 15.40 -16.01 -18.03
N MET A 403 16.50 -16.19 -17.29
CA MET A 403 17.01 -17.53 -16.98
C MET A 403 16.09 -18.29 -16.01
N GLU A 404 15.53 -17.58 -15.04
CA GLU A 404 14.53 -18.10 -14.10
C GLU A 404 13.20 -18.41 -14.82
N GLU A 405 12.77 -17.56 -15.76
CA GLU A 405 11.61 -17.84 -16.62
C GLU A 405 11.82 -19.13 -17.43
N TYR A 406 12.98 -19.28 -18.08
CA TYR A 406 13.35 -20.48 -18.82
C TYR A 406 13.37 -21.72 -17.92
N TYR A 407 13.97 -21.61 -16.73
CA TYR A 407 13.98 -22.68 -15.73
C TYR A 407 12.56 -23.11 -15.35
N MET A 408 11.67 -22.15 -15.08
CA MET A 408 10.29 -22.40 -14.72
C MET A 408 9.55 -23.12 -15.84
N ARG A 409 9.61 -22.61 -17.08
CA ARG A 409 8.89 -23.17 -18.23
C ARG A 409 9.35 -24.58 -18.58
N GLU A 410 10.66 -24.82 -18.70
CA GLU A 410 11.16 -26.17 -19.02
C GLU A 410 10.93 -27.17 -17.88
N SER A 411 10.97 -26.72 -16.62
CA SER A 411 10.65 -27.59 -15.47
C SER A 411 9.17 -27.96 -15.44
N VAL A 412 8.27 -27.01 -15.72
CA VAL A 412 6.82 -27.25 -15.84
C VAL A 412 6.52 -28.19 -17.00
N ASN A 413 7.12 -27.96 -18.18
CA ASN A 413 6.96 -28.85 -19.34
C ASN A 413 7.43 -30.29 -19.03
N LYS A 414 8.53 -30.42 -18.29
CA LYS A 414 9.03 -31.73 -17.85
C LYS A 414 8.10 -32.39 -16.82
N ALA A 415 7.52 -31.63 -15.89
CA ALA A 415 6.54 -32.14 -14.94
C ALA A 415 5.28 -32.65 -15.65
N VAL A 416 4.78 -31.88 -16.63
CA VAL A 416 3.63 -32.29 -17.47
C VAL A 416 3.95 -33.55 -18.29
N ALA A 417 5.17 -33.68 -18.82
CA ALA A 417 5.57 -34.85 -19.59
C ALA A 417 5.73 -36.12 -18.71
N MET A 418 5.98 -35.96 -17.41
CA MET A 418 6.10 -37.05 -16.43
C MET A 418 4.82 -37.24 -15.60
N ASP A 419 3.69 -36.70 -16.08
CA ASP A 419 2.41 -36.77 -15.38
C ASP A 419 1.96 -38.21 -15.14
N THR A 420 1.58 -38.50 -13.90
CA THR A 420 1.06 -39.81 -13.48
C THR A 420 -0.21 -39.63 -12.66
N ALA A 421 -1.25 -40.42 -12.99
CA ALA A 421 -2.48 -40.49 -12.21
C ALA A 421 -2.60 -41.91 -11.64
N GLU A 422 -2.44 -42.03 -10.31
CA GLU A 422 -2.60 -43.31 -9.63
C GLU A 422 -4.08 -43.71 -9.54
N VAL A 423 -4.37 -45.00 -9.68
CA VAL A 423 -5.73 -45.52 -9.60
C VAL A 423 -6.30 -45.26 -8.20
N GLY A 424 -7.41 -44.50 -8.13
CA GLY A 424 -8.06 -44.12 -6.88
C GLY A 424 -7.70 -42.73 -6.36
N GLN A 425 -6.73 -42.04 -6.95
CA GLN A 425 -6.52 -40.62 -6.69
C GLN A 425 -7.40 -39.76 -7.60
N LEU A 426 -7.91 -38.65 -7.05
CA LEU A 426 -8.79 -37.72 -7.77
C LEU A 426 -8.02 -36.76 -8.68
N SER A 427 -6.78 -36.41 -8.31
CA SER A 427 -5.90 -35.51 -9.07
C SER A 427 -4.64 -36.25 -9.54
N SER A 428 -3.94 -35.68 -10.52
CA SER A 428 -2.67 -36.20 -11.02
C SER A 428 -1.46 -35.48 -10.41
N SER A 429 -0.31 -36.16 -10.40
CA SER A 429 0.94 -35.64 -9.82
C SER A 429 1.42 -34.33 -10.46
N MET A 430 1.06 -34.11 -11.72
CA MET A 430 1.33 -32.88 -12.47
C MET A 430 0.92 -31.61 -11.72
N VAL A 431 -0.23 -31.60 -11.04
CA VAL A 431 -0.72 -30.38 -10.39
C VAL A 431 0.24 -30.00 -9.25
N ASP A 432 0.53 -30.93 -8.36
CA ASP A 432 1.42 -30.69 -7.22
C ASP A 432 2.84 -30.31 -7.66
N ASP A 433 3.38 -30.99 -8.68
CA ASP A 433 4.70 -30.70 -9.23
C ASP A 433 4.79 -29.29 -9.83
N VAL A 434 3.79 -28.88 -10.62
CA VAL A 434 3.75 -27.56 -11.25
C VAL A 434 3.66 -26.45 -10.19
N PHE A 435 2.77 -26.58 -9.20
CA PHE A 435 2.65 -25.59 -8.13
C PHE A 435 3.87 -25.58 -7.22
N TYR A 436 4.53 -26.71 -7.00
CA TYR A 436 5.80 -26.78 -6.27
C TYR A 436 6.90 -26.01 -7.02
N ILE A 437 7.04 -26.20 -8.33
CA ILE A 437 8.01 -25.50 -9.17
C ILE A 437 7.75 -23.98 -9.15
N VAL A 438 6.51 -23.56 -9.40
CA VAL A 438 6.12 -22.13 -9.39
C VAL A 438 6.43 -21.51 -8.02
N LYS A 439 6.02 -22.18 -6.94
CA LYS A 439 6.31 -21.72 -5.58
C LYS A 439 7.82 -21.62 -5.34
N LYS A 440 8.61 -22.61 -5.76
CA LYS A 440 10.07 -22.61 -5.62
C LYS A 440 10.71 -21.41 -6.32
N CYS A 441 10.33 -21.12 -7.56
CA CYS A 441 10.87 -19.99 -8.32
C CYS A 441 10.50 -18.64 -7.69
N ILE A 442 9.24 -18.46 -7.26
CA ILE A 442 8.81 -17.22 -6.59
C ILE A 442 9.49 -17.08 -5.22
N SER A 443 9.57 -18.15 -4.43
CA SER A 443 10.31 -18.14 -3.16
C SER A 443 11.79 -17.80 -3.36
N ARG A 444 12.43 -18.31 -4.41
CA ARG A 444 13.81 -17.93 -4.77
C ARG A 444 13.89 -16.44 -5.15
N ALA A 445 12.97 -15.92 -5.96
CA ALA A 445 12.92 -14.49 -6.28
C ALA A 445 12.70 -13.63 -5.02
N LEU A 446 11.89 -14.08 -4.06
CA LEU A 446 11.69 -13.40 -2.76
C LEU A 446 13.01 -13.31 -1.97
N THR A 447 13.89 -14.32 -2.05
CA THR A 447 15.21 -14.23 -1.38
C THR A 447 16.08 -13.11 -1.94
N SER A 448 15.87 -12.67 -3.19
CA SER A 448 16.64 -11.57 -3.77
C SER A 448 16.40 -10.22 -3.09
N ASN A 449 15.30 -10.07 -2.33
CA ASN A 449 14.83 -8.81 -1.74
C ASN A 449 14.60 -7.65 -2.74
N SER A 450 14.54 -7.94 -4.05
CA SER A 450 14.21 -6.94 -5.08
C SER A 450 12.72 -6.99 -5.43
N SER A 451 12.02 -5.87 -5.28
CA SER A 451 10.58 -5.79 -5.61
C SER A 451 10.33 -6.04 -7.10
N ASP A 452 11.18 -5.51 -7.98
CA ASP A 452 10.98 -5.64 -9.43
C ASP A 452 11.24 -7.09 -9.90
N CYS A 453 12.20 -7.79 -9.28
CA CYS A 453 12.45 -9.22 -9.55
C CYS A 453 11.25 -10.09 -9.12
N VAL A 454 10.70 -9.83 -7.94
CA VAL A 454 9.52 -10.55 -7.44
C VAL A 454 8.30 -10.29 -8.33
N CYS A 455 8.05 -9.04 -8.73
CA CYS A 455 6.95 -8.70 -9.63
C CYS A 455 7.10 -9.40 -10.99
N ALA A 456 8.30 -9.35 -11.59
CA ALA A 456 8.57 -10.06 -12.84
C ALA A 456 8.32 -11.57 -12.69
N MET A 457 8.76 -12.17 -11.59
CA MET A 457 8.60 -13.61 -11.36
C MET A 457 7.15 -14.03 -11.13
N ILE A 458 6.36 -13.20 -10.42
CA ILE A 458 4.90 -13.42 -10.29
C ILE A 458 4.25 -13.34 -11.66
N ASN A 459 4.57 -12.34 -12.48
CA ASN A 459 4.01 -12.21 -13.82
C ASN A 459 4.39 -13.38 -14.74
N HIS A 460 5.64 -13.85 -14.70
CA HIS A 460 6.06 -15.05 -15.42
C HIS A 460 5.33 -16.29 -14.93
N ALA A 461 5.15 -16.46 -13.62
CA ALA A 461 4.37 -17.56 -13.05
C ALA A 461 2.90 -17.51 -13.50
N THR A 462 2.27 -16.34 -13.46
CA THR A 462 0.91 -16.12 -13.96
C THR A 462 0.82 -16.48 -15.44
N SER A 463 1.77 -16.04 -16.26
CA SER A 463 1.84 -16.40 -17.68
C SER A 463 1.96 -17.91 -17.88
N VAL A 464 2.91 -18.59 -17.22
CA VAL A 464 3.11 -20.04 -17.36
C VAL A 464 1.86 -20.83 -16.94
N LEU A 465 1.17 -20.40 -15.88
CA LEU A 465 -0.08 -21.03 -15.45
C LEU A 465 -1.23 -20.77 -16.44
N GLU A 466 -1.34 -19.57 -16.99
CA GLU A 466 -2.44 -19.15 -17.85
C GLU A 466 -2.30 -19.56 -19.32
N THR A 467 -1.08 -19.55 -19.86
CA THR A 467 -0.82 -19.91 -21.25
C THR A 467 -0.45 -21.38 -21.35
N ASP A 468 0.67 -21.77 -20.73
CA ASP A 468 1.32 -23.06 -21.02
C ASP A 468 0.55 -24.20 -20.31
N PHE A 469 0.30 -24.05 -19.01
CA PHE A 469 -0.33 -25.09 -18.21
C PHE A 469 -1.85 -25.21 -18.46
N ARG A 470 -2.55 -24.07 -18.61
CA ARG A 470 -3.97 -24.08 -18.97
C ARG A 470 -4.17 -24.72 -20.34
N GLU A 471 -3.32 -24.48 -21.33
CA GLU A 471 -3.44 -25.09 -22.65
C GLU A 471 -3.34 -26.62 -22.59
N VAL A 472 -2.46 -27.17 -21.74
CA VAL A 472 -2.39 -28.62 -21.48
C VAL A 472 -3.73 -29.16 -20.96
N LEU A 473 -4.32 -28.48 -19.97
CA LEU A 473 -5.60 -28.89 -19.39
C LEU A 473 -6.76 -28.73 -20.40
N VAL A 474 -6.79 -27.65 -21.18
CA VAL A 474 -7.75 -27.44 -22.27
C VAL A 474 -7.63 -28.55 -23.31
N CYS A 475 -6.42 -28.94 -23.70
CA CYS A 475 -6.21 -30.04 -24.65
C CYS A 475 -6.73 -31.38 -24.09
N LYS A 476 -6.50 -31.65 -22.80
CA LYS A 476 -7.04 -32.84 -22.12
C LYS A 476 -8.57 -32.82 -22.05
N LEU A 477 -9.19 -31.66 -21.82
CA LEU A 477 -10.66 -31.52 -21.82
C LEU A 477 -11.26 -31.56 -23.22
N ARG A 478 -10.60 -30.99 -24.23
CA ARG A 478 -11.04 -31.06 -25.64
C ARG A 478 -11.02 -32.48 -26.22
N ALA A 479 -10.25 -33.39 -25.62
CA ALA A 479 -10.32 -34.81 -25.99
C ALA A 479 -11.71 -35.42 -25.75
N GLY A 480 -12.52 -34.79 -24.87
CA GLY A 480 -13.91 -35.14 -24.63
C GLY A 480 -14.08 -36.38 -23.74
N TYR A 481 -15.28 -36.51 -23.16
CA TYR A 481 -15.65 -37.70 -22.40
C TYR A 481 -16.06 -38.82 -23.37
N PRO A 482 -15.38 -39.99 -23.38
CA PRO A 482 -15.60 -41.02 -24.39
C PRO A 482 -16.93 -41.78 -24.20
N PHE A 483 -17.66 -42.00 -25.29
CA PHE A 483 -18.96 -42.70 -25.33
C PHE A 483 -18.82 -44.21 -25.26
N SER A 484 -19.59 -44.91 -24.41
CA SER A 484 -19.60 -46.38 -24.38
C SER A 484 -20.01 -46.96 -25.74
N ALA A 485 -19.35 -48.05 -26.19
CA ALA A 485 -19.66 -48.70 -27.47
C ALA A 485 -21.15 -49.08 -27.63
N LEU A 486 -21.85 -49.35 -26.52
CA LEU A 486 -23.29 -49.59 -26.47
C LEU A 486 -24.14 -48.33 -26.74
N GLN A 487 -23.69 -47.15 -26.32
CA GLN A 487 -24.35 -45.87 -26.61
C GLN A 487 -24.10 -45.39 -28.04
N ASP A 488 -22.93 -45.70 -28.63
CA ASP A 488 -22.66 -45.44 -30.05
C ASP A 488 -23.54 -46.30 -30.98
N LEU A 489 -23.83 -47.54 -30.57
CA LEU A 489 -24.81 -48.41 -31.23
C LEU A 489 -26.24 -47.83 -31.18
N GLN A 490 -26.66 -47.28 -30.04
CA GLN A 490 -27.99 -46.65 -29.90
C GLN A 490 -28.11 -45.32 -30.66
N ARG A 491 -27.01 -44.61 -30.92
CA ARG A 491 -26.99 -43.34 -31.67
C ARG A 491 -26.85 -43.50 -33.19
N GLY A 492 -26.71 -44.72 -33.71
CA GLY A 492 -26.66 -44.99 -35.14
C GLY A 492 -25.41 -44.43 -35.84
N VAL A 493 -24.27 -44.36 -35.14
CA VAL A 493 -23.01 -43.87 -35.72
C VAL A 493 -22.36 -44.98 -36.56
N SER A 494 -22.08 -44.68 -37.84
CA SER A 494 -21.59 -45.65 -38.84
C SER A 494 -20.29 -46.37 -38.47
N SER A 495 -19.49 -45.82 -37.55
CA SER A 495 -18.24 -46.41 -37.07
C SER A 495 -18.48 -47.66 -36.19
N ALA A 496 -19.53 -47.70 -35.38
CA ALA A 496 -19.86 -48.88 -34.58
C ALA A 496 -20.46 -50.01 -35.44
N VAL A 497 -21.25 -49.64 -36.47
CA VAL A 497 -21.82 -50.58 -37.44
C VAL A 497 -20.73 -51.21 -38.32
N SER A 498 -19.72 -50.44 -38.74
CA SER A 498 -18.59 -50.97 -39.51
C SER A 498 -17.66 -51.87 -38.68
N LEU A 499 -17.48 -51.57 -37.38
CA LEU A 499 -16.76 -52.44 -36.43
C LEU A 499 -17.50 -53.76 -36.16
N MET A 500 -18.84 -53.74 -36.14
CA MET A 500 -19.65 -54.97 -36.08
C MET A 500 -19.56 -55.79 -37.38
N GLN A 501 -19.63 -55.14 -38.56
CA GLN A 501 -19.54 -55.83 -39.86
C GLN A 501 -18.18 -56.49 -40.08
N SER A 502 -17.07 -55.88 -39.65
CA SER A 502 -15.73 -56.47 -39.77
C SER A 502 -15.51 -57.65 -38.82
N SER A 503 -16.13 -57.61 -37.63
CA SER A 503 -16.02 -58.65 -36.61
C SER A 503 -16.86 -59.89 -36.93
N LEU A 504 -18.03 -59.72 -37.57
CA LEU A 504 -18.88 -60.83 -38.04
C LEU A 504 -18.23 -61.65 -39.16
N GLN A 505 -17.32 -61.06 -39.96
CA GLN A 505 -16.61 -61.78 -41.02
C GLN A 505 -15.50 -62.71 -40.51
N HIS A 506 -15.02 -62.55 -39.27
CA HIS A 506 -13.79 -63.22 -38.81
C HIS A 506 -13.98 -64.27 -37.68
N GLY A 507 -15.21 -64.59 -37.27
CA GLY A 507 -15.54 -65.82 -36.53
C GLY A 507 -14.75 -66.11 -35.23
N LYS A 508 -14.18 -65.10 -34.56
CA LYS A 508 -13.43 -65.25 -33.29
C LYS A 508 -14.11 -64.48 -32.17
N ILE A 509 -15.00 -65.16 -31.45
CA ILE A 509 -15.85 -64.58 -30.39
C ILE A 509 -15.13 -64.52 -29.02
N THR A 510 -13.94 -65.09 -28.87
CA THR A 510 -13.34 -65.33 -27.55
C THR A 510 -12.43 -64.24 -26.98
N ASN A 511 -12.30 -63.06 -27.59
CA ASN A 511 -11.62 -61.90 -26.97
C ASN A 511 -12.24 -60.54 -27.39
N LEU A 512 -13.50 -60.33 -27.05
CA LEU A 512 -14.22 -59.08 -27.36
C LEU A 512 -13.67 -57.88 -26.57
N THR A 513 -13.22 -58.05 -25.32
CA THR A 513 -12.78 -56.94 -24.43
C THR A 513 -11.54 -56.20 -24.94
N GLN A 514 -10.57 -56.92 -25.48
CA GLN A 514 -9.31 -56.36 -26.00
C GLN A 514 -9.47 -55.82 -27.43
N THR A 515 -10.39 -56.38 -28.21
CA THR A 515 -10.68 -55.95 -29.59
C THR A 515 -11.65 -54.77 -29.65
N LEU A 516 -12.41 -54.50 -28.57
CA LEU A 516 -13.37 -53.39 -28.45
C LEU A 516 -12.82 -52.14 -27.75
N GLY A 517 -11.54 -52.13 -27.31
CA GLY A 517 -10.92 -50.94 -26.70
C GLY A 517 -11.47 -50.53 -25.33
N ILE A 518 -12.16 -51.42 -24.61
CA ILE A 518 -12.92 -51.11 -23.37
C ILE A 518 -12.00 -50.62 -22.23
N GLU A 519 -10.83 -51.25 -22.04
CA GLU A 519 -9.85 -50.81 -21.03
C GLU A 519 -9.28 -49.41 -21.34
N SER A 520 -8.98 -49.13 -22.62
CA SER A 520 -8.55 -47.80 -23.07
C SER A 520 -9.65 -46.75 -22.88
N GLN A 521 -10.90 -47.16 -22.89
CA GLN A 521 -12.04 -46.27 -22.80
C GLN A 521 -12.38 -45.90 -21.36
N GLU A 522 -12.32 -46.87 -20.44
CA GLU A 522 -12.48 -46.63 -19.01
C GLU A 522 -11.31 -45.77 -18.46
N GLN A 523 -10.09 -46.03 -18.94
CA GLN A 523 -8.94 -45.15 -18.70
C GLN A 523 -9.15 -43.74 -19.24
N ALA A 524 -9.73 -43.58 -20.44
CA ALA A 524 -10.03 -42.27 -21.00
C ALA A 524 -11.17 -41.54 -20.23
N LYS A 525 -12.19 -42.26 -19.73
CA LYS A 525 -13.20 -41.70 -18.81
C LYS A 525 -12.54 -41.21 -17.52
N SER A 526 -11.71 -42.05 -16.90
CA SER A 526 -10.99 -41.71 -15.68
C SER A 526 -10.06 -40.51 -15.90
N ALA A 527 -9.33 -40.47 -17.02
CA ALA A 527 -8.44 -39.36 -17.36
C ALA A 527 -9.18 -38.03 -17.55
N TYR A 528 -10.38 -38.05 -18.14
CA TYR A 528 -11.22 -36.87 -18.28
C TYR A 528 -11.72 -36.35 -16.92
N LEU A 529 -12.19 -37.25 -16.04
CA LEU A 529 -12.63 -36.88 -14.69
C LEU A 529 -11.46 -36.33 -13.84
N VAL A 530 -10.28 -36.95 -13.93
CA VAL A 530 -9.05 -36.45 -13.28
C VAL A 530 -8.66 -35.09 -13.85
N ALA A 531 -8.84 -34.83 -15.14
CA ALA A 531 -8.57 -33.51 -15.72
C ALA A 531 -9.50 -32.42 -15.16
N LEU A 532 -10.79 -32.73 -14.94
CA LEU A 532 -11.73 -31.80 -14.28
C LEU A 532 -11.33 -31.53 -12.83
N ASN A 533 -11.01 -32.56 -12.06
CA ASN A 533 -10.52 -32.41 -10.68
C ASN A 533 -9.22 -31.60 -10.65
N ASN A 534 -8.30 -31.85 -11.57
CA ASN A 534 -7.06 -31.08 -11.70
C ASN A 534 -7.35 -29.59 -11.90
N VAL A 535 -8.29 -29.21 -12.78
CA VAL A 535 -8.65 -27.80 -13.01
C VAL A 535 -9.20 -27.14 -11.74
N GLU A 536 -10.04 -27.84 -10.97
CA GLU A 536 -10.55 -27.34 -9.68
C GLU A 536 -9.42 -27.16 -8.66
N VAL A 537 -8.60 -28.18 -8.45
CA VAL A 537 -7.46 -28.15 -7.52
C VAL A 537 -6.47 -27.03 -7.92
N CYS A 538 -6.27 -26.80 -9.21
CA CYS A 538 -5.46 -25.68 -9.70
C CYS A 538 -6.03 -24.32 -9.27
N SER A 539 -7.34 -24.13 -9.36
CA SER A 539 -8.00 -22.88 -8.94
C SER A 539 -7.83 -22.61 -7.43
N GLU A 540 -7.93 -23.66 -6.62
CA GLU A 540 -7.70 -23.59 -5.17
C GLU A 540 -6.22 -23.35 -4.82
N ASN A 541 -5.30 -24.05 -5.50
CA ASN A 541 -3.86 -23.89 -5.32
C ASN A 541 -3.40 -22.48 -5.71
N ILE A 542 -3.96 -21.87 -6.76
CA ILE A 542 -3.69 -20.46 -7.10
C ILE A 542 -4.14 -19.53 -5.96
N SER A 543 -5.33 -19.76 -5.41
CA SER A 543 -5.86 -18.95 -4.31
C SER A 543 -5.01 -19.08 -3.04
N THR A 544 -4.51 -20.28 -2.76
CA THR A 544 -3.62 -20.56 -1.62
C THR A 544 -2.23 -19.98 -1.85
N LEU A 545 -1.67 -20.10 -3.05
CA LEU A 545 -0.40 -19.50 -3.43
C LEU A 545 -0.45 -17.98 -3.23
N LYS A 546 -1.51 -17.31 -3.70
CA LYS A 546 -1.71 -15.87 -3.49
C LYS A 546 -1.63 -15.50 -2.00
N LYS A 547 -2.42 -16.15 -1.13
CA LYS A 547 -2.44 -15.83 0.32
C LYS A 547 -1.05 -15.99 0.96
N ASN A 548 -0.32 -17.03 0.56
CA ASN A 548 1.04 -17.25 1.04
C ASN A 548 1.98 -16.13 0.57
N LEU A 549 1.90 -15.72 -0.70
CA LEU A 549 2.70 -14.64 -1.26
C LEU A 549 2.38 -13.29 -0.64
N GLU A 550 1.11 -12.98 -0.37
CA GLU A 550 0.69 -11.77 0.35
C GLU A 550 1.35 -11.71 1.74
N SER A 551 1.33 -12.84 2.47
CA SER A 551 1.97 -12.94 3.80
C SER A 551 3.49 -12.75 3.71
N ASP A 552 4.15 -13.38 2.76
CA ASP A 552 5.61 -13.33 2.62
C ASP A 552 6.08 -11.94 2.14
N CYS A 553 5.36 -11.32 1.21
CA CYS A 553 5.65 -9.96 0.77
C CYS A 553 5.41 -8.94 1.90
N ALA A 554 4.36 -9.09 2.69
CA ALA A 554 4.11 -8.23 3.85
C ALA A 554 5.26 -8.29 4.87
N LYS A 555 5.83 -9.48 5.11
CA LYS A 555 6.99 -9.64 6.03
C LYS A 555 8.24 -8.97 5.49
N LEU A 556 8.54 -9.12 4.20
CA LEU A 556 9.79 -8.62 3.61
C LEU A 556 9.79 -7.10 3.38
N PHE A 557 8.65 -6.54 2.99
CA PHE A 557 8.55 -5.13 2.58
C PHE A 557 7.93 -4.21 3.66
N SER A 558 7.67 -4.69 4.89
CA SER A 558 7.11 -3.85 5.96
C SER A 558 8.09 -2.88 6.63
N GLN A 559 9.41 -2.99 6.39
CA GLN A 559 10.43 -2.32 7.21
C GLN A 559 11.31 -1.27 6.49
N GLY A 560 10.79 -0.50 5.53
CA GLY A 560 11.60 0.52 4.83
C GLY A 560 10.82 1.70 4.22
N VAL A 561 11.50 2.85 4.11
CA VAL A 561 11.04 4.02 3.35
C VAL A 561 10.99 3.64 1.85
N GLY A 562 9.83 3.84 1.19
CA GLY A 562 9.56 3.38 -0.19
C GLY A 562 8.86 2.02 -0.31
N SER A 563 8.54 1.38 0.82
CA SER A 563 7.73 0.15 0.94
C SER A 563 6.43 0.19 0.15
N ASP A 564 5.75 1.33 0.14
CA ASP A 564 4.35 1.38 -0.26
C ASP A 564 4.18 1.31 -1.78
N HIS A 565 5.12 1.87 -2.53
CA HIS A 565 5.15 1.72 -3.99
C HIS A 565 5.50 0.28 -4.41
N ALA A 566 6.43 -0.37 -3.69
CA ALA A 566 6.76 -1.77 -3.93
C ALA A 566 5.59 -2.71 -3.60
N LYS A 567 4.88 -2.46 -2.49
CA LYS A 567 3.66 -3.20 -2.13
C LYS A 567 2.57 -3.02 -3.19
N ALA A 568 2.27 -1.80 -3.61
CA ALA A 568 1.25 -1.54 -4.62
C ALA A 568 1.55 -2.28 -5.95
N LYS A 569 2.81 -2.33 -6.39
CA LYS A 569 3.23 -3.12 -7.56
C LYS A 569 2.96 -4.61 -7.38
N ILE A 570 3.33 -5.17 -6.22
CA ILE A 570 3.14 -6.58 -5.91
C ILE A 570 1.64 -6.90 -5.83
N ASP A 571 0.84 -6.05 -5.18
CA ASP A 571 -0.60 -6.21 -5.06
C ASP A 571 -1.28 -6.22 -6.44
N SER A 572 -0.81 -5.39 -7.38
CA SER A 572 -1.26 -5.43 -8.77
C SER A 572 -0.96 -6.78 -9.44
N CYS A 573 0.26 -7.30 -9.29
CA CYS A 573 0.64 -8.60 -9.89
C CYS A 573 -0.14 -9.76 -9.25
N LEU A 574 -0.42 -9.68 -7.95
CA LEU A 574 -1.23 -10.67 -7.22
C LEU A 574 -2.71 -10.61 -7.62
N SER A 575 -3.21 -9.44 -8.02
CA SER A 575 -4.55 -9.31 -8.60
C SER A 575 -4.65 -10.06 -9.93
N ASP A 576 -3.62 -10.01 -10.77
CA ASP A 576 -3.61 -10.75 -12.04
C ASP A 576 -3.63 -12.27 -11.80
N LEU A 577 -2.95 -12.75 -10.75
CA LEU A 577 -3.01 -14.15 -10.35
C LEU A 577 -4.44 -14.59 -9.93
N VAL A 578 -5.24 -13.71 -9.33
CA VAL A 578 -6.67 -13.99 -9.04
C VAL A 578 -7.47 -14.13 -10.32
N ASN A 579 -7.22 -13.27 -11.31
CA ASN A 579 -7.89 -13.33 -12.60
C ASN A 579 -7.59 -14.66 -13.31
N THR A 580 -6.40 -15.23 -13.13
CA THR A 580 -6.09 -16.58 -13.62
C THR A 580 -6.91 -17.64 -12.89
N SER A 581 -7.09 -17.55 -11.57
CA SER A 581 -7.96 -18.48 -10.81
C SER A 581 -9.42 -18.46 -11.30
N SER A 582 -9.98 -17.30 -11.63
CA SER A 582 -11.33 -17.21 -12.20
C SER A 582 -11.41 -17.86 -13.58
N ARG A 583 -10.40 -17.68 -14.44
CA ARG A 583 -10.34 -18.35 -15.76
C ARG A 583 -10.28 -19.87 -15.67
N PHE A 584 -9.67 -20.43 -14.63
CA PHE A 584 -9.72 -21.87 -14.36
C PHE A 584 -11.12 -22.33 -13.92
N LYS A 585 -11.85 -21.51 -13.14
CA LYS A 585 -13.26 -21.80 -12.79
C LYS A 585 -14.18 -21.75 -14.00
N ASP A 586 -13.96 -20.80 -14.91
CA ASP A 586 -14.71 -20.71 -16.17
C ASP A 586 -14.45 -21.96 -17.03
N LEU A 587 -13.19 -22.39 -17.14
CA LEU A 587 -12.83 -23.63 -17.83
C LEU A 587 -13.47 -24.87 -17.20
N LEU A 588 -13.53 -24.95 -15.86
CA LEU A 588 -14.23 -26.02 -15.16
C LEU A 588 -15.72 -26.03 -15.49
N GLN A 589 -16.37 -24.86 -15.48
CA GLN A 589 -17.78 -24.74 -15.81
C GLN A 589 -18.06 -25.15 -17.26
N GLU A 590 -17.22 -24.73 -18.21
CA GLU A 590 -17.30 -25.16 -19.61
C GLU A 590 -17.18 -26.69 -19.73
N GLY A 591 -16.17 -27.29 -19.09
CA GLY A 591 -15.95 -28.74 -19.09
C GLY A 591 -17.12 -29.52 -18.47
N LEU A 592 -17.72 -29.03 -17.38
CA LEU A 592 -18.89 -29.66 -16.75
C LEU A 592 -20.16 -29.51 -17.58
N GLN A 593 -20.35 -28.38 -18.25
CA GLN A 593 -21.45 -28.18 -19.19
C GLN A 593 -21.32 -29.12 -20.39
N GLU A 594 -20.11 -29.29 -20.92
CA GLU A 594 -19.82 -30.25 -21.99
C GLU A 594 -20.09 -31.69 -21.52
N LEU A 595 -19.60 -32.09 -20.35
CA LEU A 595 -19.88 -33.40 -19.76
C LEU A 595 -21.39 -33.66 -19.60
N ASN A 596 -22.13 -32.67 -19.09
CA ASN A 596 -23.57 -32.76 -18.91
C ASN A 596 -24.32 -32.88 -20.25
N ASN A 597 -23.92 -32.10 -21.27
CA ASN A 597 -24.57 -32.13 -22.58
C ASN A 597 -24.22 -33.37 -23.40
N THR A 598 -23.00 -33.88 -23.26
CA THR A 598 -22.45 -34.97 -24.07
C THR A 598 -22.75 -36.33 -23.46
N SER A 599 -22.66 -36.50 -22.13
CA SER A 599 -22.82 -37.80 -21.46
C SER A 599 -24.14 -37.95 -20.71
N ILE A 600 -24.53 -36.95 -19.90
CA ILE A 600 -25.72 -37.05 -19.02
C ILE A 600 -27.01 -36.84 -19.83
N ARG A 601 -27.07 -35.78 -20.64
CA ARG A 601 -28.29 -35.40 -21.38
C ARG A 601 -28.80 -36.47 -22.34
N PRO A 602 -27.98 -37.16 -23.13
CA PRO A 602 -28.46 -38.22 -24.01
C PRO A 602 -29.02 -39.44 -23.26
N GLN A 603 -28.65 -39.65 -22.00
CA GLN A 603 -29.17 -40.75 -21.16
C GLN A 603 -30.46 -40.33 -20.45
N VAL A 604 -30.44 -39.16 -19.81
CA VAL A 604 -31.57 -38.64 -19.02
C VAL A 604 -32.77 -38.31 -19.90
N LYS A 605 -32.56 -37.79 -21.12
CA LYS A 605 -33.66 -37.37 -22.00
C LYS A 605 -34.59 -38.54 -22.39
N PRO A 606 -34.10 -39.72 -22.83
CA PRO A 606 -34.93 -40.91 -23.02
C PRO A 606 -35.74 -41.32 -21.78
N TRP A 607 -35.12 -41.33 -20.59
CA TRP A 607 -35.79 -41.71 -19.34
C TRP A 607 -36.89 -40.73 -18.93
N ILE A 608 -36.73 -39.44 -19.25
CA ILE A 608 -37.80 -38.47 -19.08
C ILE A 608 -38.86 -38.65 -20.18
N SER A 609 -38.47 -38.94 -21.41
CA SER A 609 -39.42 -39.11 -22.51
C SER A 609 -40.33 -40.33 -22.37
N SER A 610 -39.94 -41.35 -21.60
CA SER A 610 -40.83 -42.48 -21.25
C SER A 610 -42.02 -42.05 -20.38
N PHE A 611 -41.99 -40.85 -19.81
CA PHE A 611 -43.18 -40.24 -19.20
C PHE A 611 -44.33 -40.10 -20.21
N LEU A 612 -44.04 -39.88 -21.51
CA LEU A 612 -45.07 -39.80 -22.56
C LEU A 612 -45.79 -41.12 -22.82
N SER A 613 -45.16 -42.25 -22.48
CA SER A 613 -45.78 -43.57 -22.63
C SER A 613 -46.69 -43.95 -21.46
N VAL A 614 -46.67 -43.21 -20.35
CA VAL A 614 -47.56 -43.42 -19.22
C VAL A 614 -48.82 -42.58 -19.42
N SER A 615 -50.00 -43.19 -19.26
CA SER A 615 -51.26 -42.45 -19.33
C SER A 615 -51.46 -41.64 -18.06
N HIS A 616 -51.67 -40.32 -18.20
CA HIS A 616 -52.14 -39.43 -17.14
C HIS A 616 -53.63 -39.04 -17.31
N ASN A 617 -54.32 -39.66 -18.27
CA ASN A 617 -55.78 -39.61 -18.35
C ASN A 617 -56.32 -40.92 -17.77
N ILE A 618 -56.52 -40.95 -16.45
CA ILE A 618 -56.74 -42.18 -15.68
C ILE A 618 -57.99 -42.10 -14.82
N GLU A 619 -58.62 -43.26 -14.60
CA GLU A 619 -59.75 -43.47 -13.69
C GLU A 619 -59.29 -44.03 -12.33
N GLU A 620 -60.21 -44.22 -11.38
CA GLU A 620 -59.87 -44.66 -10.00
C GLU A 620 -59.20 -46.05 -9.93
N GLU A 621 -59.56 -46.96 -10.85
CA GLU A 621 -58.98 -48.31 -10.92
C GLU A 621 -57.49 -48.24 -11.31
N GLU A 622 -57.17 -47.53 -12.40
CA GLU A 622 -55.79 -47.31 -12.87
C GLU A 622 -54.97 -46.50 -11.85
N PHE A 623 -55.58 -45.54 -11.16
CA PHE A 623 -54.92 -44.80 -10.08
C PHE A 623 -54.52 -45.72 -8.91
N SER A 624 -55.39 -46.65 -8.54
CA SER A 624 -55.10 -47.64 -7.48
C SER A 624 -53.99 -48.61 -7.90
N GLU A 625 -53.94 -48.99 -9.18
CA GLU A 625 -52.85 -49.79 -9.74
C GLU A 625 -51.50 -49.06 -9.69
N TYR A 626 -51.48 -47.76 -10.01
CA TYR A 626 -50.28 -46.93 -9.93
C TYR A 626 -49.80 -46.67 -8.50
N GLU A 627 -50.72 -46.61 -7.51
CA GLU A 627 -50.33 -46.55 -6.10
C GLU A 627 -49.66 -47.85 -5.63
N ALA A 628 -50.09 -49.00 -6.15
CA ALA A 628 -49.48 -50.29 -5.85
C ALA A 628 -48.14 -50.50 -6.57
N ASN A 629 -48.06 -50.09 -7.85
CA ASN A 629 -46.87 -50.21 -8.69
C ASN A 629 -46.61 -48.91 -9.44
N ASP A 630 -45.62 -48.15 -8.99
CA ASP A 630 -45.26 -46.89 -9.62
C ASP A 630 -44.78 -47.09 -11.07
N PRO A 631 -45.39 -46.42 -12.06
CA PRO A 631 -45.14 -46.69 -13.47
C PRO A 631 -43.87 -46.01 -14.02
N TRP A 632 -43.27 -45.05 -13.31
CA TRP A 632 -42.20 -44.21 -13.89
C TRP A 632 -41.19 -43.62 -12.91
N VAL A 633 -41.61 -42.89 -11.88
CA VAL A 633 -40.70 -42.08 -11.07
C VAL A 633 -39.72 -42.95 -10.26
N GLN A 634 -40.14 -44.10 -9.75
CA GLN A 634 -39.25 -44.99 -9.01
C GLN A 634 -38.15 -45.56 -9.91
N GLN A 635 -38.52 -45.97 -11.13
CA GLN A 635 -37.56 -46.47 -12.12
C GLN A 635 -36.59 -45.36 -12.56
N LEU A 636 -37.09 -44.13 -12.74
CA LEU A 636 -36.24 -42.98 -13.05
C LEU A 636 -35.25 -42.68 -11.91
N VAL A 637 -35.70 -42.71 -10.65
CA VAL A 637 -34.83 -42.48 -9.48
C VAL A 637 -33.70 -43.50 -9.44
N VAL A 638 -34.01 -44.79 -9.62
CA VAL A 638 -32.98 -45.87 -9.64
C VAL A 638 -31.96 -45.65 -10.77
N GLN A 639 -32.41 -45.25 -11.97
CA GLN A 639 -31.52 -44.96 -13.10
C GLN A 639 -30.61 -43.76 -12.84
N LEU A 640 -31.15 -42.70 -12.22
CA LEU A 640 -30.38 -41.52 -11.82
C LEU A 640 -29.37 -41.83 -10.71
N GLU A 641 -29.74 -42.67 -9.74
CA GLU A 641 -28.84 -43.13 -8.67
C GLU A 641 -27.64 -43.89 -9.24
N GLN A 642 -27.89 -44.83 -10.16
CA GLN A 642 -26.84 -45.59 -10.83
C GLN A 642 -25.90 -44.69 -11.62
N LEU A 643 -26.44 -43.76 -12.41
CA LEU A 643 -25.63 -42.81 -13.18
C LEU A 643 -24.76 -41.93 -12.29
N MET A 644 -25.32 -41.39 -11.21
CA MET A 644 -24.57 -40.51 -10.31
C MET A 644 -23.55 -41.24 -9.45
N ALA A 645 -23.79 -42.52 -9.13
CA ALA A 645 -22.83 -43.34 -8.39
C ALA A 645 -21.49 -43.49 -9.13
N GLU A 646 -21.51 -43.59 -10.47
CA GLU A 646 -20.28 -43.65 -11.29
C GLU A 646 -19.44 -42.37 -11.16
N PHE A 647 -20.09 -41.20 -11.20
CA PHE A 647 -19.40 -39.91 -11.09
C PHE A 647 -18.95 -39.59 -9.66
N LYS A 648 -19.63 -40.13 -8.64
CA LYS A 648 -19.32 -39.90 -7.23
C LYS A 648 -17.95 -40.45 -6.81
N VAL A 649 -17.50 -41.53 -7.44
CA VAL A 649 -16.21 -42.16 -7.13
C VAL A 649 -15.04 -41.41 -7.79
N GLY A 650 -15.28 -40.80 -8.96
CA GLY A 650 -14.24 -40.16 -9.77
C GLY A 650 -14.12 -38.64 -9.65
N LEU A 651 -15.05 -37.97 -8.97
CA LEU A 651 -15.08 -36.50 -8.88
C LEU A 651 -14.88 -36.00 -7.44
N SER A 652 -14.30 -34.81 -7.31
CA SER A 652 -14.27 -34.12 -6.03
C SER A 652 -15.69 -33.74 -5.57
N PRO A 653 -15.93 -33.59 -4.25
CA PRO A 653 -17.26 -33.25 -3.73
C PRO A 653 -17.82 -31.94 -4.32
N VAL A 654 -16.96 -30.95 -4.56
CA VAL A 654 -17.34 -29.64 -5.11
C VAL A 654 -17.82 -29.78 -6.57
N ILE A 655 -17.06 -30.53 -7.36
CA ILE A 655 -17.42 -30.79 -8.76
C ILE A 655 -18.68 -31.64 -8.84
N TYR A 656 -18.79 -32.67 -8.00
CA TYR A 656 -19.96 -33.54 -7.93
C TYR A 656 -21.24 -32.75 -7.60
N ASP A 657 -21.20 -31.84 -6.63
CA ASP A 657 -22.34 -30.99 -6.28
C ASP A 657 -22.76 -30.09 -7.46
N THR A 658 -21.78 -29.54 -8.18
CA THR A 658 -22.03 -28.67 -9.35
C THR A 658 -22.59 -29.47 -10.52
N LEU A 659 -22.07 -30.68 -10.78
CA LEU A 659 -22.59 -31.58 -11.81
C LEU A 659 -24.02 -32.02 -11.48
N THR A 660 -24.29 -32.37 -10.22
CA THR A 660 -25.63 -32.75 -9.76
C THR A 660 -26.60 -31.57 -9.89
N SER A 661 -26.14 -30.34 -9.62
CA SER A 661 -26.89 -29.12 -9.84
C SER A 661 -27.24 -28.92 -11.33
N LEU A 662 -26.30 -29.14 -12.25
CA LEU A 662 -26.54 -29.07 -13.70
C LEU A 662 -27.51 -30.15 -14.19
N MET A 663 -27.34 -31.39 -13.73
CA MET A 663 -28.25 -32.49 -14.04
C MET A 663 -29.67 -32.20 -13.53
N THR A 664 -29.80 -31.67 -12.31
CA THR A 664 -31.09 -31.30 -11.72
C THR A 664 -31.82 -30.24 -12.56
N SER A 665 -31.09 -29.22 -13.02
CA SER A 665 -31.64 -28.20 -13.92
C SER A 665 -32.08 -28.80 -15.26
N LEU A 666 -31.29 -29.74 -15.79
CA LEU A 666 -31.64 -30.46 -17.02
C LEU A 666 -32.92 -31.29 -16.86
N ILE A 667 -33.06 -32.03 -15.75
CA ILE A 667 -34.25 -32.82 -15.45
C ILE A 667 -35.48 -31.93 -15.39
N ALA A 668 -35.42 -30.80 -14.68
CA ALA A 668 -36.53 -29.86 -14.60
C ALA A 668 -36.95 -29.34 -15.99
N ILE A 669 -35.98 -28.93 -16.82
CA ILE A 669 -36.25 -28.39 -18.16
C ILE A 669 -36.83 -29.45 -19.11
N GLU A 670 -36.28 -30.66 -19.14
CA GLU A 670 -36.75 -31.71 -20.04
C GLU A 670 -38.09 -32.30 -19.56
N LEU A 671 -38.33 -32.37 -18.24
CA LEU A 671 -39.63 -32.78 -17.70
C LEU A 671 -40.71 -31.76 -18.04
N GLU A 672 -40.44 -30.46 -17.87
CA GLU A 672 -41.37 -29.38 -18.26
C GLU A 672 -41.81 -29.49 -19.72
N LYS A 673 -40.85 -29.68 -20.63
CA LYS A 673 -41.13 -29.89 -22.07
C LYS A 673 -41.95 -31.14 -22.35
N THR A 674 -41.82 -32.16 -21.51
CA THR A 674 -42.51 -33.44 -21.68
C THR A 674 -43.95 -33.34 -21.18
N VAL A 675 -44.16 -32.68 -20.03
CA VAL A 675 -45.49 -32.39 -19.46
C VAL A 675 -46.35 -31.59 -20.45
N PHE A 676 -45.78 -30.62 -21.17
CA PHE A 676 -46.50 -29.87 -22.21
C PHE A 676 -47.01 -30.69 -23.39
N LYS A 677 -46.58 -31.95 -23.53
CA LYS A 677 -47.04 -32.88 -24.58
C LYS A 677 -48.02 -33.93 -24.07
N CYS A 678 -48.24 -34.00 -22.75
CA CYS A 678 -49.15 -34.95 -22.13
C CYS A 678 -50.58 -34.40 -22.04
N THR A 679 -51.53 -35.29 -21.81
CA THR A 679 -52.92 -34.98 -21.49
C THR A 679 -53.24 -35.49 -20.09
N PHE A 680 -53.99 -34.71 -19.31
CA PHE A 680 -54.25 -35.00 -17.91
C PHE A 680 -55.75 -35.07 -17.61
N SER A 681 -56.10 -35.99 -16.71
CA SER A 681 -57.34 -36.02 -15.94
C SER A 681 -57.13 -35.36 -14.57
N ARG A 682 -58.19 -35.19 -13.76
CA ARG A 682 -58.05 -34.70 -12.37
C ARG A 682 -57.21 -35.63 -11.50
N LEU A 683 -57.42 -36.95 -11.62
CA LEU A 683 -56.64 -37.96 -10.90
C LEU A 683 -55.21 -38.07 -11.44
N GLY A 684 -55.03 -37.90 -12.75
CA GLY A 684 -53.69 -37.81 -13.36
C GLY A 684 -52.89 -36.58 -12.94
N GLY A 685 -53.55 -35.44 -12.71
CA GLY A 685 -52.92 -34.27 -12.10
C GLY A 685 -52.44 -34.54 -10.67
N LEU A 686 -53.20 -35.34 -9.91
CA LEU A 686 -52.81 -35.76 -8.55
C LEU A 686 -51.64 -36.76 -8.59
N GLN A 687 -51.66 -37.70 -9.54
CA GLN A 687 -50.56 -38.64 -9.77
C GLN A 687 -49.27 -37.90 -10.15
N PHE A 688 -49.34 -36.96 -11.09
CA PHE A 688 -48.19 -36.13 -11.47
C PHE A 688 -47.62 -35.33 -10.30
N ASP A 689 -48.47 -34.79 -9.42
CA ASP A 689 -48.01 -34.09 -8.21
C ASP A 689 -47.28 -35.03 -7.23
N LYS A 690 -47.75 -36.28 -7.08
CA LYS A 690 -47.05 -37.31 -6.29
C LYS A 690 -45.69 -37.65 -6.91
N GLU A 691 -45.64 -37.88 -8.21
CA GLU A 691 -44.41 -38.19 -8.96
C GLU A 691 -43.40 -37.04 -8.87
N LEU A 692 -43.85 -35.80 -9.07
CA LEU A 692 -43.02 -34.61 -8.95
C LEU A 692 -42.46 -34.45 -7.52
N ARG A 693 -43.29 -34.66 -6.49
CA ARG A 693 -42.84 -34.60 -5.09
C ARG A 693 -41.81 -35.68 -4.76
N ALA A 694 -42.00 -36.91 -5.26
CA ALA A 694 -41.04 -37.99 -5.08
C ALA A 694 -39.69 -37.69 -5.75
N LEU A 695 -39.72 -37.18 -6.99
CA LEU A 695 -38.52 -36.78 -7.72
C LEU A 695 -37.77 -35.63 -7.02
N VAL A 696 -38.50 -34.61 -6.56
CA VAL A 696 -37.93 -33.48 -5.79
C VAL A 696 -37.35 -33.96 -4.46
N ALA A 697 -37.99 -34.90 -3.76
CA ALA A 697 -37.48 -35.47 -2.52
C ALA A 697 -36.15 -36.19 -2.75
N TYR A 698 -36.06 -37.02 -3.79
CA TYR A 698 -34.83 -37.70 -4.17
C TYR A 698 -33.71 -36.69 -4.52
N LEU A 699 -33.95 -35.76 -5.45
CA LEU A 699 -32.93 -34.80 -5.86
C LEU A 699 -32.47 -33.90 -4.70
N SER A 700 -33.38 -33.56 -3.79
CA SER A 700 -33.04 -32.82 -2.56
C SER A 700 -32.17 -33.63 -1.59
N SER A 701 -32.24 -34.96 -1.62
CA SER A 701 -31.41 -35.83 -0.79
C SER A 701 -29.98 -35.98 -1.34
N VAL A 702 -29.79 -35.82 -2.65
CA VAL A 702 -28.49 -35.95 -3.32
C VAL A 702 -27.71 -34.64 -3.33
N THR A 703 -28.38 -33.48 -3.33
CA THR A 703 -27.73 -32.16 -3.35
C THR A 703 -27.74 -31.46 -2.01
N SER A 704 -26.66 -30.76 -1.68
CA SER A 704 -26.59 -29.85 -0.52
C SER A 704 -27.38 -28.54 -0.71
N TRP A 705 -27.74 -28.18 -1.95
CA TRP A 705 -28.37 -26.90 -2.30
C TRP A 705 -29.90 -27.01 -2.42
N THR A 706 -30.58 -25.87 -2.26
CA THR A 706 -32.03 -25.83 -2.44
C THR A 706 -32.40 -25.92 -3.92
N ILE A 707 -33.17 -26.96 -4.29
CA ILE A 707 -33.63 -27.17 -5.68
C ILE A 707 -35.02 -26.56 -5.95
N ARG A 708 -35.65 -25.96 -4.92
CA ARG A 708 -37.01 -25.39 -4.98
C ARG A 708 -37.18 -24.41 -6.15
N ASP A 709 -36.18 -23.56 -6.36
CA ASP A 709 -36.19 -22.54 -7.41
C ASP A 709 -36.28 -23.16 -8.82
N LYS A 710 -35.53 -24.25 -9.04
CA LYS A 710 -35.44 -24.95 -10.33
C LYS A 710 -36.73 -25.67 -10.68
N PHE A 711 -37.43 -26.21 -9.68
CA PHE A 711 -38.71 -26.91 -9.86
C PHE A 711 -39.95 -26.01 -9.71
N ALA A 712 -39.78 -24.73 -9.37
CA ALA A 712 -40.91 -23.82 -9.10
C ALA A 712 -41.93 -23.75 -10.26
N ARG A 713 -41.46 -23.75 -11.52
CA ARG A 713 -42.35 -23.79 -12.70
C ARG A 713 -43.16 -25.08 -12.75
N LEU A 714 -42.52 -26.23 -12.56
CA LEU A 714 -43.18 -27.54 -12.52
C LEU A 714 -44.17 -27.66 -11.35
N THR A 715 -43.83 -27.15 -10.17
CA THR A 715 -44.75 -27.12 -9.01
C THR A 715 -45.97 -26.23 -9.28
N GLN A 716 -45.78 -25.09 -9.95
CA GLN A 716 -46.89 -24.24 -10.39
C GLN A 716 -47.76 -24.95 -11.44
N MET A 717 -47.15 -25.68 -12.38
CA MET A 717 -47.90 -26.52 -13.34
C MET A 717 -48.70 -27.61 -12.63
N ALA A 718 -48.12 -28.32 -11.65
CA ALA A 718 -48.82 -29.33 -10.86
C ALA A 718 -50.00 -28.73 -10.08
N THR A 719 -49.86 -27.51 -9.58
CA THR A 719 -50.97 -26.78 -8.92
C THR A 719 -52.12 -26.53 -9.90
N ILE A 720 -51.83 -26.03 -11.10
CA ILE A 720 -52.83 -25.79 -12.16
C ILE A 720 -53.51 -27.11 -12.57
N LEU A 721 -52.75 -28.18 -12.75
CA LEU A 721 -53.26 -29.49 -13.16
C LEU A 721 -54.13 -30.15 -12.07
N ASN A 722 -54.07 -29.70 -10.81
CA ASN A 722 -54.89 -30.20 -9.71
C ASN A 722 -56.14 -29.37 -9.42
N LEU A 723 -56.41 -28.29 -10.16
CA LEU A 723 -57.62 -27.50 -10.00
C LEU A 723 -58.88 -28.34 -10.29
N GLU A 724 -59.95 -28.09 -9.54
CA GLU A 724 -61.25 -28.71 -9.79
C GLU A 724 -61.98 -28.02 -10.94
N ARG A 725 -61.81 -26.70 -11.08
CA ARG A 725 -62.49 -25.88 -12.10
C ARG A 725 -61.57 -24.83 -12.71
N VAL A 726 -61.82 -24.49 -13.97
CA VAL A 726 -61.08 -23.47 -14.72
C VAL A 726 -61.08 -22.10 -14.02
N SER A 727 -62.16 -21.73 -13.32
CA SER A 727 -62.27 -20.44 -12.63
C SER A 727 -61.44 -20.35 -11.35
N GLU A 728 -61.06 -21.48 -10.75
CA GLU A 728 -60.32 -21.56 -9.48
C GLU A 728 -58.90 -20.97 -9.61
N ILE A 729 -58.35 -20.92 -10.83
CA ILE A 729 -57.07 -20.24 -11.07
C ILE A 729 -57.09 -18.77 -10.66
N LEU A 730 -58.25 -18.10 -10.70
CA LEU A 730 -58.41 -16.69 -10.29
C LEU A 730 -58.26 -16.48 -8.78
N ASP A 731 -58.41 -17.54 -7.99
CA ASP A 731 -58.19 -17.52 -6.54
C ASP A 731 -56.69 -17.49 -6.21
N TYR A 732 -55.85 -17.92 -7.16
CA TYR A 732 -54.40 -17.95 -7.03
C TYR A 732 -53.69 -16.93 -7.94
N TRP A 733 -54.41 -16.14 -8.74
CA TRP A 733 -53.84 -15.27 -9.78
C TRP A 733 -54.10 -13.78 -9.54
N GLY A 734 -53.16 -12.92 -9.97
CA GLY A 734 -53.28 -11.47 -9.85
C GLY A 734 -53.29 -10.99 -8.38
N PRO A 735 -54.26 -10.16 -7.96
CA PRO A 735 -54.30 -9.64 -6.58
C PRO A 735 -54.54 -10.72 -5.52
N ASN A 736 -55.06 -11.89 -5.92
CA ASN A 736 -55.35 -13.03 -5.03
C ASN A 736 -54.17 -14.02 -4.92
N SER A 737 -53.05 -13.74 -5.60
CA SER A 737 -51.87 -14.63 -5.64
C SER A 737 -51.21 -14.89 -4.27
N GLY A 738 -51.54 -14.07 -3.26
CA GLY A 738 -51.02 -14.21 -1.91
C GLY A 738 -49.47 -14.22 -1.91
N PRO A 739 -48.82 -15.16 -1.20
CA PRO A 739 -47.35 -15.25 -1.15
C PRO A 739 -46.71 -15.95 -2.36
N LEU A 740 -47.51 -16.53 -3.28
CA LEU A 740 -46.99 -17.27 -4.43
C LEU A 740 -46.57 -16.29 -5.53
N THR A 741 -45.30 -16.36 -5.95
CA THR A 741 -44.78 -15.60 -7.10
C THR A 741 -44.82 -16.45 -8.37
N TRP A 742 -45.76 -16.17 -9.26
CA TRP A 742 -45.89 -16.88 -10.53
C TRP A 742 -44.68 -16.68 -11.44
N ARG A 743 -44.13 -17.79 -11.93
CA ARG A 743 -43.05 -17.85 -12.93
C ARG A 743 -43.56 -18.20 -14.31
N LEU A 744 -44.82 -18.60 -14.41
CA LEU A 744 -45.51 -18.87 -15.66
C LEU A 744 -46.17 -17.59 -16.16
N THR A 745 -46.06 -17.32 -17.45
CA THR A 745 -46.77 -16.23 -18.11
C THR A 745 -48.25 -16.56 -18.27
N PRO A 746 -49.14 -15.56 -18.45
CA PRO A 746 -50.57 -15.81 -18.70
C PRO A 746 -50.82 -16.77 -19.89
N ALA A 747 -49.95 -16.73 -20.91
CA ALA A 747 -50.03 -17.63 -22.06
C ALA A 747 -49.67 -19.07 -21.68
N GLU A 748 -48.59 -19.26 -20.91
CA GLU A 748 -48.19 -20.58 -20.40
C GLU A 748 -49.25 -21.17 -19.46
N VAL A 749 -49.86 -20.36 -18.59
CA VAL A 749 -50.96 -20.84 -17.72
C VAL A 749 -52.15 -21.36 -18.54
N ARG A 750 -52.56 -20.62 -19.58
CA ARG A 750 -53.61 -21.11 -20.50
C ARG A 750 -53.20 -22.39 -21.21
N GLN A 751 -51.93 -22.53 -21.59
CA GLN A 751 -51.40 -23.73 -22.22
C GLN A 751 -51.44 -24.92 -21.26
N VAL A 752 -51.08 -24.75 -19.98
CA VAL A 752 -51.13 -25.79 -18.95
C VAL A 752 -52.58 -26.18 -18.64
N LEU A 753 -53.49 -25.21 -18.51
CA LEU A 753 -54.94 -25.48 -18.35
C LEU A 753 -55.50 -26.29 -19.51
N ALA A 754 -55.02 -26.07 -20.74
CA ALA A 754 -55.46 -26.80 -21.92
C ALA A 754 -54.99 -28.26 -21.97
N LEU A 755 -54.05 -28.66 -21.09
CA LEU A 755 -53.62 -30.06 -20.98
C LEU A 755 -54.65 -30.92 -20.24
N ARG A 756 -55.58 -30.31 -19.48
CA ARG A 756 -56.69 -30.99 -18.80
C ARG A 756 -57.83 -31.26 -19.78
N VAL A 757 -58.13 -32.54 -19.99
CA VAL A 757 -59.14 -32.99 -20.99
C VAL A 757 -60.56 -32.58 -20.65
N ASP A 758 -60.85 -32.37 -19.36
CA ASP A 758 -62.15 -31.95 -18.84
C ASP A 758 -62.39 -30.43 -18.92
N PHE A 759 -61.34 -29.64 -19.16
CA PHE A 759 -61.43 -28.19 -19.26
C PHE A 759 -61.75 -27.74 -20.69
N ARG A 760 -62.85 -27.00 -20.85
CA ARG A 760 -63.28 -26.51 -22.17
C ARG A 760 -62.39 -25.37 -22.67
N SER A 761 -61.95 -25.46 -23.92
CA SER A 761 -61.09 -24.44 -24.55
C SER A 761 -61.70 -23.02 -24.55
N GLU A 762 -63.03 -22.92 -24.67
CA GLU A 762 -63.74 -21.63 -24.63
C GLU A 762 -63.62 -20.94 -23.27
N ASP A 763 -63.73 -21.72 -22.19
CA ASP A 763 -63.66 -21.21 -20.81
C ASP A 763 -62.22 -20.76 -20.49
N ILE A 764 -61.22 -21.48 -21.02
CA ILE A 764 -59.80 -21.11 -20.92
C ILE A 764 -59.49 -19.79 -21.66
N LYS A 765 -60.10 -19.57 -22.83
CA LYS A 765 -59.90 -18.32 -23.60
C LYS A 765 -60.60 -17.12 -22.97
N ARG A 766 -61.72 -17.33 -22.25
CA ARG A 766 -62.48 -16.27 -21.58
C ARG A 766 -61.86 -15.83 -20.25
N LEU A 767 -60.89 -16.58 -19.71
CA LEU A 767 -60.15 -16.23 -18.49
C LEU A 767 -59.36 -14.91 -18.64
N ARG A 768 -59.61 -13.98 -17.72
CA ARG A 768 -58.87 -12.72 -17.57
C ARG A 768 -57.71 -12.92 -16.59
N LEU A 769 -56.60 -13.42 -17.14
CA LEU A 769 -55.30 -13.56 -16.47
C LEU A 769 -54.43 -12.34 -16.74
#